data_AF-A0A9W6NVK7-F1
#
_entry.id   AF-A0A9W6NVK7-F1
#
_cell.length_a   1.000
_cell.length_b   1.000
_cell.length_c   1.000
_cell.angle_alpha   90.00
_cell.angle_beta   90.00
_cell.angle_gamma   90.00
#
_symmetry.space_group_name_H-M   'P 1'
#
loop_
_entity.id
_entity.type
_entity.pdbx_description
1 polymer ?
#
loop_
_entity_poly.entity_id
_entity_poly.type
_entity_poly.pdbx_seq_one_letter_code
_entity_poly.pdbx_strand_id
1 'polypeptide(L)'
;MDREGYALGVDIGMSTVAAAVCRQGITDAVVLAGVAAVVPTRYRLDEHAQAVLGEPEGPIRPLGDDAPPGALVRLLRTIVDVVSDREGGPPDAAVIAHPTSWDEAHRDRLAAAVRLLDLPATRIVTTHEAVAAHLAATEEAGDARSVAVLDAGATQCTTAVVVRRAGRFEVLSTETSPGADGADETLRRRLGPDVELSVSAVRRAREELTTAADTTVVGVGGEVHLDRRQLEMVLALPISSAVLALMATLRAAGFPEGRGDGLRCVAVVGGWSRTPLLRELLEQHLPASVLCFPGEPDIVAARGAAVLAEHDRVVLAEAEPVAWDDDVQFTVHRPATVSAKTWTPLLLFAHKTDAVVDPDSGETVDPTHLVQKAAERAVADRSEPYGSVAAPAAQRLAHGDEIVVEPWLREGEVNPPSAAFRWEEAVHKVEFRIRASERAVGRSLSGGVRIFLGVVLIGEVTFRIAVTRGRQAATPPRERDVAVRYRKIFASYSHRDADIVRAVSSAVSVIGDRYIVDSAALRAGERWEPRLRELIEEADVFQLFWSHNAMRSEHVRDEWEYALRLGREGFVRPVFWEDPRPQDVAAGLPPESLDRLHWSWLHPPVPTAARRPAGPPPRPALPPPEAAVTVPHSPPPPSAPAGAPLPPPTVRIGTPDLPPPFGAAGDRSAPSAAGARRKKRHLALLAAAAALVIVGGAAVVGQVNSGPTGGAAVAAAPPARGADSAGSFRAIGTDRSALSPDGATLYLAATGGVRALPATDLAGGVTIPVTGGEVRALSVSLDGSQVFASLGGAVPAVVVLDPVARSEVGRFQLPAAAASVRPVPGRPELVAALPGRRAVALVDTSTGTVTTPPSPLAADWLRVGLDGRAWFLANADTAALGVTLADSAVGTTIPLPGPPAVIAIRETGVRQQLAVATGATVAVLEWPGGAATASVQVPTGPRALAWAPEGAILYVADAAGSLLVVDTARAIVTRTIPVGAVAAELVVSPDGRYGYQYNADGSVTKVDLAG
;
A
#
# COMPACT_ATOMS: atom_id res chain seq x y z
N MET A 1 -11.97 42.65 -18.33
CA MET A 1 -12.72 41.38 -18.25
C MET A 1 -12.13 40.66 -17.08
N ASP A 2 -12.89 40.49 -16.00
CA ASP A 2 -12.45 39.70 -14.85
C ASP A 2 -12.23 38.27 -15.33
N ARG A 3 -11.07 37.70 -14.99
CA ARG A 3 -10.73 36.33 -15.36
C ARG A 3 -11.61 35.40 -14.51
N GLU A 4 -12.43 34.58 -15.15
CA GLU A 4 -13.14 33.52 -14.43
C GLU A 4 -12.12 32.54 -13.84
N GLY A 5 -12.19 32.36 -12.52
CA GLY A 5 -11.34 31.45 -11.77
C GLY A 5 -11.51 29.99 -12.17
N TYR A 6 -10.49 29.17 -11.92
CA TYR A 6 -10.50 27.74 -12.24
C TYR A 6 -9.72 26.91 -11.22
N ALA A 7 -10.12 25.64 -11.10
CA ALA A 7 -9.48 24.63 -10.26
C ALA A 7 -8.65 23.66 -11.10
N LEU A 8 -7.50 23.24 -10.59
CA LEU A 8 -6.57 22.31 -11.24
C LEU A 8 -6.57 20.93 -10.56
N GLY A 9 -6.75 19.87 -11.33
CA GLY A 9 -6.49 18.49 -10.91
C GLY A 9 -5.29 17.91 -11.65
N VAL A 10 -4.36 17.29 -10.94
CA VAL A 10 -3.21 16.57 -11.52
C VAL A 10 -3.20 15.15 -10.97
N ASP A 11 -3.10 14.14 -11.83
CA ASP A 11 -2.87 12.75 -11.43
C ASP A 11 -1.45 12.32 -11.81
N ILE A 12 -0.64 11.96 -10.81
CA ILE A 12 0.76 11.55 -10.98
C ILE A 12 0.84 10.04 -10.77
N GLY A 13 0.90 9.30 -11.86
CA GLY A 13 1.23 7.88 -11.86
C GLY A 13 2.74 7.61 -11.94
N MET A 14 3.11 6.35 -11.73
CA MET A 14 4.49 5.86 -11.86
C MET A 14 5.04 5.98 -13.29
N SER A 15 4.16 5.97 -14.29
CA SER A 15 4.55 5.96 -15.71
C SER A 15 3.99 7.13 -16.51
N THR A 16 2.90 7.73 -16.04
CA THR A 16 2.14 8.76 -16.76
C THR A 16 1.66 9.84 -15.81
N VAL A 17 1.51 11.05 -16.34
CA VAL A 17 0.87 12.18 -15.66
C VAL A 17 -0.24 12.73 -16.53
N ALA A 18 -1.35 13.09 -15.91
CA ALA A 18 -2.50 13.71 -16.56
C ALA A 18 -2.93 14.96 -15.77
N ALA A 19 -3.51 15.94 -16.45
CA ALA A 19 -4.04 17.14 -15.84
C ALA A 19 -5.42 17.48 -16.40
N ALA A 20 -6.28 18.03 -15.56
CA ALA A 20 -7.60 18.54 -15.92
C ALA A 20 -7.90 19.84 -15.18
N VAL A 21 -8.73 20.68 -15.77
CA VAL A 21 -9.26 21.89 -15.13
C VAL A 21 -10.75 21.74 -14.87
N CYS A 22 -11.26 22.42 -13.84
CA CYS A 22 -12.67 22.47 -13.52
C CYS A 22 -13.15 23.92 -13.43
N ARG A 23 -14.31 24.21 -14.04
CA ARG A 23 -15.04 25.48 -13.89
C ARG A 23 -16.52 25.18 -13.68
N GLN A 24 -17.10 25.63 -12.58
CA GLN A 24 -18.55 25.46 -12.30
C GLN A 24 -19.01 23.99 -12.40
N GLY A 25 -18.15 23.05 -11.99
CA GLY A 25 -18.43 21.61 -12.06
C GLY A 25 -18.19 20.95 -13.43
N ILE A 26 -17.84 21.70 -14.47
CA ILE A 26 -17.47 21.17 -15.78
C ILE A 26 -15.96 20.93 -15.82
N THR A 27 -15.55 19.71 -16.15
CA THR A 27 -14.13 19.33 -16.23
C THR A 27 -13.65 19.21 -17.68
N ASP A 28 -12.47 19.75 -17.96
CA ASP A 28 -11.78 19.66 -19.26
C ASP A 28 -10.37 19.11 -19.08
N ALA A 29 -9.99 18.13 -19.92
CA ALA A 29 -8.62 17.62 -19.95
C ALA A 29 -7.63 18.69 -20.46
N VAL A 30 -6.39 18.62 -20.01
CA VAL A 30 -5.31 19.51 -20.46
C VAL A 30 -4.32 18.76 -21.33
N VAL A 31 -4.11 19.25 -22.56
CA VAL A 31 -3.03 18.79 -23.43
C VAL A 31 -1.70 19.28 -22.84
N LEU A 32 -0.89 18.35 -22.37
CA LEU A 32 0.44 18.62 -21.83
C LEU A 32 1.49 18.51 -22.94
N ALA A 33 2.51 19.37 -22.86
CA ALA A 33 3.62 19.45 -23.82
C ALA A 33 3.21 19.63 -25.31
N GLY A 34 1.96 20.02 -25.59
CA GLY A 34 1.46 20.20 -26.96
C GLY A 34 1.24 18.90 -27.74
N VAL A 35 1.30 17.73 -27.09
CA VAL A 35 1.25 16.42 -27.78
C VAL A 35 0.06 15.56 -27.33
N ALA A 36 -0.22 15.47 -26.03
CA ALA A 36 -1.28 14.59 -25.51
C ALA A 36 -1.79 15.04 -24.13
N ALA A 37 -3.01 14.63 -23.77
CA ALA A 37 -3.59 14.92 -22.45
C ALA A 37 -3.03 14.02 -21.31
N VAL A 38 -2.33 12.96 -21.69
CA VAL A 38 -1.61 12.05 -20.80
C VAL A 38 -0.19 11.96 -21.35
N VAL A 39 0.81 12.26 -20.53
CA VAL A 39 2.22 12.24 -20.97
C VAL A 39 3.06 11.34 -20.07
N PRO A 40 4.11 10.68 -20.59
CA PRO A 40 4.99 9.87 -19.77
C PRO A 40 5.67 10.69 -18.65
N THR A 41 5.73 10.15 -17.44
CA THR A 41 6.39 10.77 -16.29
C THR A 41 7.89 10.47 -16.33
N ARG A 42 8.68 11.40 -16.87
CA ARG A 42 10.07 11.14 -17.28
C ARG A 42 11.02 12.32 -16.97
N TYR A 43 12.29 12.04 -16.69
CA TYR A 43 13.33 13.05 -16.44
C TYR A 43 14.64 12.73 -17.17
N ARG A 44 15.45 13.78 -17.42
CA ARG A 44 16.77 13.67 -18.06
C ARG A 44 17.88 13.93 -17.06
N LEU A 45 18.97 13.18 -17.17
CA LEU A 45 20.22 13.40 -16.41
C LEU A 45 21.15 14.34 -17.18
N ASP A 46 20.87 15.64 -17.15
CA ASP A 46 21.87 16.68 -17.46
C ASP A 46 22.43 17.27 -16.13
N GLU A 47 23.34 18.24 -16.21
CA GLU A 47 23.93 18.91 -15.02
C GLU A 47 22.88 19.56 -14.09
N HIS A 48 21.62 19.69 -14.54
CA HIS A 48 20.51 20.26 -13.80
C HIS A 48 19.37 19.26 -13.50
N ALA A 49 19.50 18.00 -13.95
CA ALA A 49 18.47 16.96 -13.89
C ALA A 49 17.06 17.48 -14.22
N GLN A 50 16.86 18.00 -15.43
CA GLN A 50 15.58 18.58 -15.87
C GLN A 50 14.47 17.52 -15.98
N ALA A 51 13.29 17.82 -15.45
CA ALA A 51 12.08 17.05 -15.68
C ALA A 51 11.50 17.41 -17.06
N VAL A 52 11.08 16.43 -17.85
CA VAL A 52 10.59 16.66 -19.22
C VAL A 52 9.22 16.01 -19.39
N LEU A 53 8.24 16.79 -19.88
CA LEU A 53 6.93 16.27 -20.27
C LEU A 53 6.99 15.78 -21.73
N GLY A 54 6.61 14.52 -21.98
CA GLY A 54 6.52 13.93 -23.34
C GLY A 54 7.63 12.92 -23.68
N GLU A 55 7.78 12.61 -24.98
CA GLU A 55 8.83 11.72 -25.53
C GLU A 55 9.95 12.56 -26.19
N PRO A 56 10.97 13.01 -25.45
CA PRO A 56 12.11 13.71 -26.03
C PRO A 56 13.13 12.75 -26.69
N GLU A 57 14.03 13.28 -27.51
CA GLU A 57 15.19 12.53 -28.03
C GLU A 57 16.29 12.44 -26.96
N GLY A 58 16.68 11.23 -26.52
CA GLY A 58 17.81 10.99 -25.60
C GLY A 58 17.56 9.94 -24.50
N PRO A 59 18.53 9.68 -23.60
CA PRO A 59 18.35 8.76 -22.47
C PRO A 59 17.49 9.39 -21.39
N ILE A 60 16.31 8.81 -21.16
CA ILE A 60 15.29 9.32 -20.25
C ILE A 60 15.00 8.29 -19.17
N ARG A 61 14.80 8.71 -17.92
CA ARG A 61 14.48 7.84 -16.78
C ARG A 61 13.07 8.09 -16.26
N PRO A 62 12.34 7.04 -15.83
CA PRO A 62 11.06 7.21 -15.14
C PRO A 62 11.27 7.91 -13.79
N LEU A 63 10.28 8.66 -13.33
CA LEU A 63 10.30 9.27 -11.99
C LEU A 63 10.06 8.18 -10.93
N GLY A 64 11.11 7.40 -10.61
CA GLY A 64 11.11 6.36 -9.57
C GLY A 64 12.00 6.72 -8.38
N ASP A 65 12.33 5.72 -7.56
CA ASP A 65 13.08 5.84 -6.29
C ASP A 65 14.39 6.63 -6.43
N ASP A 66 15.08 6.43 -7.57
CA ASP A 66 16.35 7.03 -7.96
C ASP A 66 16.25 8.47 -8.51
N ALA A 67 15.05 9.05 -8.56
CA ALA A 67 14.85 10.40 -9.06
C ALA A 67 15.51 11.45 -8.14
N PRO A 68 16.20 12.46 -8.70
CA PRO A 68 16.89 13.45 -7.89
C PRO A 68 15.92 14.33 -7.08
N PRO A 69 16.34 14.87 -5.90
CA PRO A 69 15.47 15.58 -4.93
C PRO A 69 14.70 16.84 -5.40
N GLY A 70 14.73 17.19 -6.70
CA GLY A 70 13.97 18.31 -7.27
C GLY A 70 13.23 17.98 -8.56
N ALA A 71 13.28 16.73 -9.04
CA ALA A 71 12.63 16.34 -10.29
C ALA A 71 11.10 16.49 -10.22
N LEU A 72 10.50 16.09 -9.09
CA LEU A 72 9.05 16.20 -8.88
C LEU A 72 8.56 17.65 -8.77
N VAL A 73 9.32 18.52 -8.09
CA VAL A 73 9.03 19.97 -8.03
C VAL A 73 9.04 20.58 -9.43
N ARG A 74 10.06 20.25 -10.23
CA ARG A 74 10.19 20.75 -11.61
C ARG A 74 9.05 20.25 -12.48
N LEU A 75 8.72 18.96 -12.40
CA LEU A 75 7.61 18.37 -13.14
C LEU A 75 6.29 19.11 -12.85
N LEU A 76 5.95 19.26 -11.57
CA LEU A 76 4.72 19.93 -11.17
C LEU A 76 4.72 21.41 -11.58
N ARG A 77 5.85 22.10 -11.44
CA ARG A 77 5.98 23.49 -11.89
C ARG A 77 5.73 23.60 -13.39
N THR A 78 6.34 22.73 -14.20
CA THR A 78 6.09 22.72 -15.66
C THR A 78 4.62 22.48 -15.98
N ILE A 79 3.93 21.59 -15.27
CA ILE A 79 2.49 21.35 -15.47
C ILE A 79 1.69 22.61 -15.12
N VAL A 80 1.97 23.22 -13.97
CA VAL A 80 1.31 24.46 -13.53
C VAL A 80 1.56 25.58 -14.54
N ASP A 81 2.77 25.75 -15.05
CA ASP A 81 3.11 26.77 -16.03
C ASP A 81 2.34 26.53 -17.34
N VAL A 82 2.33 25.30 -17.86
CA VAL A 82 1.57 24.93 -19.08
C VAL A 82 0.08 25.21 -18.92
N VAL A 83 -0.50 24.85 -17.76
CA VAL A 83 -1.92 25.11 -17.49
C VAL A 83 -2.13 26.62 -17.34
N SER A 84 -1.27 27.33 -16.62
CA SER A 84 -1.41 28.77 -16.38
C SER A 84 -1.31 29.57 -17.68
N ASP A 85 -0.43 29.17 -18.59
CA ASP A 85 -0.30 29.77 -19.92
C ASP A 85 -1.56 29.56 -20.76
N ARG A 86 -2.17 28.36 -20.69
CA ARG A 86 -3.46 28.06 -21.35
C ARG A 86 -4.61 28.88 -20.76
N GLU A 87 -4.61 29.04 -19.44
CA GLU A 87 -5.72 29.59 -18.65
C GLU A 87 -5.57 31.09 -18.32
N GLY A 88 -4.50 31.72 -18.78
CA GLY A 88 -4.22 33.14 -18.60
C GLY A 88 -3.84 33.55 -17.17
N GLY A 89 -3.29 32.62 -16.37
CA GLY A 89 -2.84 32.84 -14.98
C GLY A 89 -2.93 31.58 -14.10
N PRO A 90 -2.42 31.61 -12.85
CA PRO A 90 -2.34 30.45 -11.96
C PRO A 90 -3.72 29.92 -11.52
N PRO A 91 -3.85 28.64 -11.10
CA PRO A 91 -5.11 28.11 -10.59
C PRO A 91 -5.46 28.69 -9.21
N ASP A 92 -6.76 28.76 -8.89
CA ASP A 92 -7.22 29.25 -7.57
C ASP A 92 -7.27 28.16 -6.49
N ALA A 93 -7.30 26.90 -6.93
CA ALA A 93 -7.20 25.71 -6.09
C ALA A 93 -6.57 24.56 -6.88
N ALA A 94 -5.86 23.67 -6.20
CA ALA A 94 -5.24 22.51 -6.84
C ALA A 94 -5.37 21.23 -6.02
N VAL A 95 -5.58 20.10 -6.69
CA VAL A 95 -5.53 18.78 -6.08
C VAL A 95 -4.56 17.91 -6.85
N ILE A 96 -3.61 17.31 -6.13
CA ILE A 96 -2.64 16.39 -6.70
C ILE A 96 -2.96 14.97 -6.23
N ALA A 97 -3.25 14.08 -7.17
CA ALA A 97 -3.51 12.67 -6.93
C ALA A 97 -2.24 11.82 -7.12
N HIS A 98 -2.09 10.78 -6.31
CA HIS A 98 -0.99 9.79 -6.40
C HIS A 98 -1.49 8.37 -6.12
N PRO A 99 -0.81 7.31 -6.59
CA PRO A 99 -1.24 5.94 -6.33
C PRO A 99 -1.06 5.54 -4.86
N THR A 100 -1.91 4.63 -4.36
CA THR A 100 -1.84 4.10 -2.99
C THR A 100 -0.59 3.27 -2.69
N SER A 101 0.09 2.81 -3.74
CA SER A 101 1.31 1.99 -3.63
C SER A 101 2.55 2.78 -3.21
N TRP A 102 2.51 4.12 -3.30
CA TRP A 102 3.66 4.94 -2.91
C TRP A 102 4.00 4.72 -1.45
N ASP A 103 5.28 4.62 -1.14
CA ASP A 103 5.76 4.53 0.24
C ASP A 103 5.77 5.91 0.91
N GLU A 104 6.25 5.96 2.16
CA GLU A 104 6.34 7.21 2.92
C GLU A 104 7.30 8.22 2.27
N ALA A 105 8.43 7.76 1.74
CA ALA A 105 9.43 8.62 1.12
C ALA A 105 8.89 9.32 -0.14
N HIS A 106 8.12 8.63 -0.98
CA HIS A 106 7.50 9.22 -2.15
C HIS A 106 6.45 10.27 -1.77
N ARG A 107 5.61 9.98 -0.76
CA ARG A 107 4.61 10.93 -0.26
C ARG A 107 5.25 12.17 0.35
N ASP A 108 6.34 12.02 1.10
CA ASP A 108 7.06 13.15 1.69
C ASP A 108 7.68 14.05 0.62
N ARG A 109 8.28 13.45 -0.43
CA ARG A 109 8.80 14.21 -1.59
C ARG A 109 7.69 14.98 -2.29
N LEU A 110 6.50 14.37 -2.46
CA LEU A 110 5.35 15.06 -3.06
C LEU A 110 4.84 16.20 -2.19
N ALA A 111 4.70 15.97 -0.88
CA ALA A 111 4.29 17.00 0.07
C ALA A 111 5.28 18.17 0.08
N ALA A 112 6.59 17.89 0.08
CA ALA A 112 7.61 18.92 -0.05
C ALA A 112 7.51 19.67 -1.39
N ALA A 113 7.26 18.95 -2.49
CA ALA A 113 7.14 19.55 -3.81
C ALA A 113 5.93 20.50 -3.90
N VAL A 114 4.77 20.08 -3.40
CA VAL A 114 3.55 20.89 -3.36
C VAL A 114 3.76 22.17 -2.54
N ARG A 115 4.42 22.08 -1.38
CA ARG A 115 4.75 23.26 -0.55
C ARG A 115 5.64 24.27 -1.27
N LEU A 116 6.56 23.81 -2.13
CA LEU A 116 7.47 24.66 -2.90
C LEU A 116 6.82 25.34 -4.11
N LEU A 117 5.62 24.91 -4.52
CA LEU A 117 4.87 25.52 -5.62
C LEU A 117 4.04 26.72 -5.16
N ASP A 118 3.76 26.82 -3.85
CA ASP A 118 3.01 27.92 -3.25
C ASP A 118 1.65 28.18 -3.92
N LEU A 119 0.96 27.10 -4.31
CA LEU A 119 -0.35 27.16 -4.94
C LEU A 119 -1.46 27.35 -3.90
N PRO A 120 -2.46 28.23 -4.17
CA PRO A 120 -3.58 28.43 -3.26
C PRO A 120 -4.42 27.15 -3.13
N ALA A 121 -4.98 26.92 -1.95
CA ALA A 121 -5.93 25.85 -1.66
C ALA A 121 -5.50 24.46 -2.18
N THR A 122 -4.25 24.07 -1.95
CA THR A 122 -3.70 22.82 -2.49
C THR A 122 -3.83 21.64 -1.52
N ARG A 123 -4.28 20.49 -2.00
CA ARG A 123 -4.25 19.22 -1.24
C ARG A 123 -3.74 18.05 -2.05
N ILE A 124 -3.36 17.01 -1.33
CA ILE A 124 -2.90 15.73 -1.89
C ILE A 124 -3.95 14.66 -1.56
N VAL A 125 -4.28 13.83 -2.55
CA VAL A 125 -5.22 12.71 -2.42
C VAL A 125 -4.66 11.48 -3.13
N THR A 126 -5.30 10.33 -2.93
CA THR A 126 -5.01 9.14 -3.73
C THR A 126 -5.73 9.19 -5.08
N THR A 127 -5.17 8.53 -6.10
CA THR A 127 -5.81 8.31 -7.40
C THR A 127 -7.21 7.69 -7.22
N HIS A 128 -7.38 6.76 -6.29
CA HIS A 128 -8.67 6.11 -6.01
C HIS A 128 -9.70 7.06 -5.41
N GLU A 129 -9.31 7.95 -4.48
CA GLU A 129 -10.19 9.00 -3.95
C GLU A 129 -10.62 9.97 -5.05
N ALA A 130 -9.69 10.34 -5.95
CA ALA A 130 -10.00 11.19 -7.08
C ALA A 130 -11.00 10.53 -8.04
N VAL A 131 -10.79 9.26 -8.41
CA VAL A 131 -11.74 8.50 -9.24
C VAL A 131 -13.12 8.39 -8.57
N ALA A 132 -13.17 8.13 -7.26
CA ALA A 132 -14.42 8.09 -6.52
C ALA A 132 -15.14 9.46 -6.53
N ALA A 133 -14.40 10.56 -6.46
CA ALA A 133 -14.95 11.91 -6.59
C ALA A 133 -15.51 12.19 -7.98
N HIS A 134 -14.84 11.73 -9.05
CA HIS A 134 -15.36 11.85 -10.41
C HIS A 134 -16.72 11.15 -10.54
N LEU A 135 -16.81 9.90 -10.08
CA LEU A 135 -18.04 9.09 -10.13
C LEU A 135 -19.19 9.69 -9.32
N ALA A 136 -18.87 10.36 -8.21
CA ALA A 136 -19.86 11.06 -7.41
C ALA A 136 -20.38 12.34 -8.10
N ALA A 137 -19.55 12.99 -8.92
CA ALA A 137 -19.93 14.21 -9.65
C ALA A 137 -20.71 13.93 -10.94
N THR A 138 -20.47 12.80 -11.60
CA THR A 138 -21.19 12.39 -12.82
C THR A 138 -22.47 11.59 -12.53
N GLU A 139 -22.84 11.42 -11.26
CA GLU A 139 -23.92 10.55 -10.78
C GLU A 139 -23.80 9.07 -11.21
N GLU A 140 -22.67 8.65 -11.79
CA GLU A 140 -22.42 7.26 -12.18
C GLU A 140 -22.41 6.32 -10.96
N ALA A 141 -21.99 6.83 -9.79
CA ALA A 141 -22.08 6.14 -8.51
C ALA A 141 -23.46 6.24 -7.82
N GLY A 142 -24.38 7.10 -8.27
CA GLY A 142 -25.64 7.40 -7.57
C GLY A 142 -25.47 7.63 -6.05
N ASP A 143 -26.42 7.15 -5.23
CA ASP A 143 -26.39 7.30 -3.75
C ASP A 143 -25.46 6.32 -3.02
N ALA A 144 -24.55 5.64 -3.72
CA ALA A 144 -23.71 4.61 -3.12
C ALA A 144 -22.75 5.19 -2.07
N ARG A 145 -22.60 4.48 -0.95
CA ARG A 145 -21.65 4.84 0.10
C ARG A 145 -20.23 4.38 -0.23
N SER A 146 -20.06 3.32 -1.01
CA SER A 146 -18.75 2.74 -1.33
C SER A 146 -18.60 2.38 -2.81
N VAL A 147 -17.40 2.60 -3.33
CA VAL A 147 -16.98 2.22 -4.69
C VAL A 147 -15.63 1.50 -4.60
N ALA A 148 -15.43 0.46 -5.39
CA ALA A 148 -14.11 -0.13 -5.58
C ALA A 148 -13.46 0.43 -6.85
N VAL A 149 -12.19 0.77 -6.79
CA VAL A 149 -11.42 1.31 -7.91
C VAL A 149 -10.26 0.37 -8.19
N LEU A 150 -10.16 -0.10 -9.43
CA LEU A 150 -8.99 -0.79 -10.00
C LEU A 150 -8.30 0.17 -10.96
N ASP A 151 -7.14 0.67 -10.56
CA ASP A 151 -6.24 1.40 -11.44
C ASP A 151 -5.27 0.43 -12.12
N ALA A 152 -5.52 0.25 -13.42
CA ALA A 152 -4.83 -0.63 -14.33
C ALA A 152 -3.60 0.06 -14.93
N GLY A 153 -2.58 0.30 -14.09
CA GLY A 153 -1.34 0.98 -14.47
C GLY A 153 -0.30 0.08 -15.16
N ALA A 154 0.60 0.70 -15.93
CA ALA A 154 1.59 -0.03 -16.74
C ALA A 154 2.62 -0.77 -15.87
N THR A 155 3.21 -0.15 -14.85
CA THR A 155 4.20 -0.80 -13.98
C THR A 155 3.55 -1.61 -12.87
N GLN A 156 2.40 -1.16 -12.39
CA GLN A 156 1.68 -1.75 -11.27
C GLN A 156 0.19 -1.49 -11.41
N CYS A 157 -0.61 -2.36 -10.81
CA CYS A 157 -2.03 -2.18 -10.62
C CYS A 157 -2.28 -1.87 -9.15
N THR A 158 -3.14 -0.89 -8.88
CA THR A 158 -3.53 -0.56 -7.51
C THR A 158 -5.04 -0.68 -7.37
N THR A 159 -5.47 -1.31 -6.29
CA THR A 159 -6.89 -1.51 -6.01
C THR A 159 -7.25 -0.90 -4.68
N ALA A 160 -8.39 -0.24 -4.58
CA ALA A 160 -8.88 0.31 -3.31
C ALA A 160 -10.41 0.25 -3.22
N VAL A 161 -10.93 0.05 -2.01
CA VAL A 161 -12.34 0.37 -1.71
C VAL A 161 -12.39 1.74 -1.04
N VAL A 162 -13.14 2.66 -1.63
CA VAL A 162 -13.29 4.03 -1.16
C VAL A 162 -14.71 4.23 -0.64
N VAL A 163 -14.85 4.80 0.55
CA VAL A 163 -16.13 5.16 1.16
C VAL A 163 -16.32 6.66 1.18
N ARG A 164 -17.53 7.14 0.85
CA ARG A 164 -17.91 8.54 0.98
C ARG A 164 -18.55 8.78 2.35
N ARG A 165 -17.96 9.67 3.16
CA ARG A 165 -18.45 10.06 4.50
C ARG A 165 -18.46 11.58 4.64
N ALA A 166 -19.64 12.16 4.89
CA ALA A 166 -19.80 13.61 5.09
C ALA A 166 -19.11 14.47 4.01
N GLY A 167 -19.21 14.06 2.74
CA GLY A 167 -18.58 14.75 1.61
C GLY A 167 -17.08 14.43 1.38
N ARG A 168 -16.44 13.66 2.25
CA ARG A 168 -15.05 13.19 2.10
C ARG A 168 -14.98 11.77 1.55
N PHE A 169 -13.88 11.45 0.91
CA PHE A 169 -13.55 10.11 0.42
C PHE A 169 -12.46 9.52 1.31
N GLU A 170 -12.63 8.28 1.73
CA GLU A 170 -11.69 7.57 2.61
C GLU A 170 -11.42 6.17 2.05
N VAL A 171 -10.15 5.78 1.97
CA VAL A 171 -9.74 4.43 1.57
C VAL A 171 -9.92 3.46 2.75
N LEU A 172 -10.71 2.40 2.55
CA LEU A 172 -10.95 1.35 3.55
C LEU A 172 -9.92 0.22 3.51
N SER A 173 -9.49 -0.13 2.30
CA SER A 173 -8.51 -1.20 2.06
C SER A 173 -7.86 -0.96 0.71
N THR A 174 -6.65 -1.49 0.54
CA THR A 174 -5.88 -1.41 -0.70
C THR A 174 -5.03 -2.65 -0.88
N GLU A 175 -4.82 -3.05 -2.13
CA GLU A 175 -3.85 -4.08 -2.52
C GLU A 175 -3.15 -3.63 -3.82
N THR A 176 -1.97 -4.17 -4.08
CA THR A 176 -1.19 -3.91 -5.28
C THR A 176 -0.86 -5.22 -6.01
N SER A 177 -0.73 -5.14 -7.33
CA SER A 177 -0.25 -6.24 -8.16
C SER A 177 0.69 -5.73 -9.26
N PRO A 178 1.51 -6.61 -9.87
CA PRO A 178 2.33 -6.24 -11.03
C PRO A 178 1.47 -5.75 -12.20
N GLY A 179 1.95 -4.74 -12.93
CA GLY A 179 1.33 -4.19 -14.14
C GLY A 179 1.71 -4.96 -15.41
N ALA A 180 1.54 -4.31 -16.56
CA ALA A 180 1.76 -4.88 -17.90
C ALA A 180 2.93 -4.24 -18.68
N ASP A 181 3.93 -3.67 -18.02
CA ASP A 181 5.07 -2.96 -18.65
C ASP A 181 5.93 -3.86 -19.54
N GLY A 182 6.09 -5.13 -19.18
CA GLY A 182 6.77 -6.15 -19.97
C GLY A 182 5.96 -6.71 -21.14
N ALA A 183 4.70 -6.31 -21.31
CA ALA A 183 3.83 -6.84 -22.36
C ALA A 183 4.33 -6.50 -23.76
N ASP A 184 4.82 -5.28 -23.97
CA ASP A 184 5.31 -4.81 -25.28
C ASP A 184 6.52 -5.65 -25.73
N GLU A 185 7.49 -5.86 -24.84
CA GLU A 185 8.69 -6.65 -25.14
C GLU A 185 8.39 -8.14 -25.29
N THR A 186 7.46 -8.65 -24.48
CA THR A 186 7.00 -10.04 -24.61
C THR A 186 6.31 -10.28 -25.94
N LEU A 187 5.43 -9.37 -26.35
CA LEU A 187 4.75 -9.43 -27.64
C LEU A 187 5.78 -9.37 -28.77
N ARG A 188 6.77 -8.49 -28.66
CA ARG A 188 7.90 -8.39 -29.61
C ARG A 188 8.69 -9.69 -29.74
N ARG A 189 9.08 -10.32 -28.63
CA ARG A 189 9.84 -11.59 -28.63
C ARG A 189 9.05 -12.75 -29.26
N ARG A 190 7.73 -12.80 -29.03
CA ARG A 190 6.86 -13.86 -29.55
C ARG A 190 6.69 -13.83 -31.08
N LEU A 191 6.92 -12.68 -31.70
CA LEU A 191 6.76 -12.50 -33.14
C LEU A 191 7.96 -13.00 -33.96
N GLY A 192 9.01 -13.48 -33.28
CA GLY A 192 10.19 -14.08 -33.92
C GLY A 192 11.22 -13.05 -34.39
N PRO A 193 12.46 -13.49 -34.70
CA PRO A 193 13.55 -12.60 -35.11
C PRO A 193 13.49 -12.16 -36.58
N ASP A 194 12.59 -12.74 -37.37
CA ASP A 194 12.56 -12.56 -38.83
C ASP A 194 12.17 -11.13 -39.26
N VAL A 195 11.48 -10.40 -38.38
CA VAL A 195 11.09 -9.00 -38.58
C VAL A 195 11.52 -8.19 -37.36
N GLU A 196 12.37 -7.19 -37.56
CA GLU A 196 12.84 -6.32 -36.49
C GLU A 196 11.79 -5.23 -36.21
N LEU A 197 11.08 -5.37 -35.09
CA LEU A 197 10.02 -4.47 -34.66
C LEU A 197 10.51 -3.46 -33.64
N SER A 198 10.09 -2.19 -33.77
CA SER A 198 10.36 -1.16 -32.75
C SER A 198 9.35 -1.26 -31.60
N VAL A 199 9.81 -0.98 -30.37
CA VAL A 199 8.95 -0.99 -29.17
C VAL A 199 7.75 -0.05 -29.34
N SER A 200 7.95 1.12 -29.96
CA SER A 200 6.88 2.09 -30.24
C SER A 200 5.86 1.59 -31.27
N ALA A 201 6.27 0.74 -32.23
CA ALA A 201 5.33 0.12 -33.17
C ALA A 201 4.49 -0.96 -32.48
N VAL A 202 5.11 -1.80 -31.65
CA VAL A 202 4.42 -2.84 -30.88
C VAL A 202 3.44 -2.22 -29.87
N ARG A 203 3.81 -1.12 -29.22
CA ARG A 203 2.91 -0.39 -28.31
C ARG A 203 1.67 0.16 -29.03
N ARG A 204 1.83 0.77 -30.20
CA ARG A 204 0.70 1.26 -31.00
C ARG A 204 -0.22 0.11 -31.43
N ALA A 205 0.36 -1.00 -31.87
CA ALA A 205 -0.40 -2.20 -32.23
C ALA A 205 -1.18 -2.75 -31.02
N ARG A 206 -0.56 -2.78 -29.85
CA ARG A 206 -1.24 -3.15 -28.59
C ARG A 206 -2.42 -2.24 -28.29
N GLU A 207 -2.23 -0.92 -28.40
CA GLU A 207 -3.28 0.07 -28.16
C GLU A 207 -4.43 -0.12 -29.17
N GLU A 208 -4.14 -0.38 -30.44
CA GLU A 208 -5.15 -0.65 -31.47
C GLU A 208 -5.96 -1.92 -31.18
N LEU A 209 -5.30 -3.01 -30.78
CA LEU A 209 -5.91 -4.30 -30.45
C LEU A 209 -6.86 -4.25 -29.23
N THR A 210 -6.86 -3.15 -28.46
CA THR A 210 -7.90 -2.94 -27.44
C THR A 210 -9.30 -2.76 -28.05
N THR A 211 -9.37 -2.33 -29.32
CA THR A 211 -10.64 -2.14 -30.05
C THR A 211 -10.73 -3.01 -31.31
N ALA A 212 -9.62 -3.20 -32.02
CA ALA A 212 -9.52 -4.03 -33.23
C ALA A 212 -9.37 -5.53 -32.90
N ALA A 213 -9.84 -6.41 -33.79
CA ALA A 213 -9.68 -7.87 -33.64
C ALA A 213 -8.27 -8.34 -34.03
N ASP A 214 -7.65 -7.62 -34.95
CA ASP A 214 -6.31 -7.84 -35.46
C ASP A 214 -5.69 -6.52 -35.95
N THR A 215 -4.37 -6.49 -36.13
CA THR A 215 -3.60 -5.38 -36.71
C THR A 215 -2.33 -5.92 -37.37
N THR A 216 -1.68 -5.09 -38.18
CA THR A 216 -0.41 -5.42 -38.83
C THR A 216 0.67 -4.44 -38.40
N VAL A 217 1.80 -4.97 -37.96
CA VAL A 217 2.96 -4.17 -37.54
C VAL A 217 4.04 -4.27 -38.59
N VAL A 218 4.41 -3.12 -39.15
CA VAL A 218 5.49 -3.03 -40.14
C VAL A 218 6.83 -2.90 -39.39
N GLY A 219 7.77 -3.79 -39.69
CA GLY A 219 9.13 -3.77 -39.16
C GLY A 219 10.19 -3.78 -40.25
N VAL A 220 11.46 -3.81 -39.84
CA VAL A 220 12.56 -4.00 -40.79
C VAL A 220 12.62 -5.47 -41.15
N GLY A 221 12.52 -5.80 -42.44
CA GLY A 221 12.53 -7.17 -42.94
C GLY A 221 11.15 -7.75 -43.26
N GLY A 222 10.05 -7.06 -42.95
CA GLY A 222 8.70 -7.50 -43.35
C GLY A 222 7.57 -6.91 -42.49
N GLU A 223 6.40 -7.54 -42.61
CA GLU A 223 5.21 -7.20 -41.83
C GLU A 223 4.80 -8.40 -40.97
N VAL A 224 4.34 -8.12 -39.75
CA VAL A 224 3.86 -9.15 -38.82
C VAL A 224 2.41 -8.89 -38.49
N HIS A 225 1.59 -9.93 -38.63
CA HIS A 225 0.19 -9.89 -38.24
C HIS A 225 0.04 -10.22 -36.76
N LEU A 226 -0.72 -9.39 -36.05
CA LEU A 226 -1.05 -9.56 -34.64
C LEU A 226 -2.56 -9.66 -34.47
N ASP A 227 -3.01 -10.71 -33.80
CA ASP A 227 -4.40 -10.84 -33.39
C ASP A 227 -4.60 -10.50 -31.90
N ARG A 228 -5.84 -10.19 -31.52
CA ARG A 228 -6.20 -9.87 -30.14
C ARG A 228 -5.89 -11.01 -29.17
N ARG A 229 -6.03 -12.28 -29.58
CA ARG A 229 -5.76 -13.43 -28.71
C ARG A 229 -4.30 -13.48 -28.32
N GLN A 230 -3.38 -13.14 -29.22
CA GLN A 230 -1.95 -13.04 -28.94
C GLN A 230 -1.67 -11.97 -27.89
N LEU A 231 -2.33 -10.82 -27.97
CA LEU A 231 -2.24 -9.78 -26.93
C LEU A 231 -2.85 -10.22 -25.60
N GLU A 232 -4.05 -10.78 -25.62
CA GLU A 232 -4.76 -11.24 -24.42
C GLU A 232 -4.01 -12.37 -23.71
N MET A 233 -3.35 -13.27 -24.45
CA MET A 233 -2.43 -14.24 -23.86
C MET A 233 -1.30 -13.56 -23.12
N VAL A 234 -0.75 -12.46 -23.64
CA VAL A 234 0.33 -11.69 -22.98
C VAL A 234 -0.17 -10.97 -21.74
N LEU A 235 -1.39 -10.44 -21.77
CA LEU A 235 -1.98 -9.70 -20.66
C LEU A 235 -2.69 -10.59 -19.63
N ALA A 236 -2.90 -11.88 -19.91
CA ALA A 236 -3.70 -12.78 -19.08
C ALA A 236 -3.24 -12.84 -17.62
N LEU A 237 -1.93 -12.89 -17.37
CA LEU A 237 -1.38 -12.96 -16.02
C LEU A 237 -1.48 -11.63 -15.27
N PRO A 238 -1.03 -10.48 -15.80
CA PRO A 238 -1.22 -9.21 -15.10
C PRO A 238 -2.70 -8.88 -14.87
N ILE A 239 -3.58 -9.21 -15.83
CA ILE A 239 -5.03 -9.07 -15.64
C ILE A 239 -5.53 -9.97 -14.49
N SER A 240 -5.17 -11.26 -14.49
CA SER A 240 -5.60 -12.20 -13.43
C SER A 240 -5.10 -11.78 -12.05
N SER A 241 -3.86 -11.31 -11.96
CA SER A 241 -3.28 -10.79 -10.72
C SER A 241 -4.02 -9.54 -10.22
N ALA A 242 -4.39 -8.64 -11.13
CA ALA A 242 -5.17 -7.45 -10.78
C ALA A 242 -6.59 -7.81 -10.30
N VAL A 243 -7.26 -8.77 -10.94
CA VAL A 243 -8.57 -9.25 -10.48
C VAL A 243 -8.44 -9.91 -9.10
N LEU A 244 -7.40 -10.72 -8.87
CA LEU A 244 -7.14 -11.33 -7.55
C LEU A 244 -6.88 -10.27 -6.47
N ALA A 245 -6.07 -9.26 -6.77
CA ALA A 245 -5.81 -8.13 -5.86
C ALA A 245 -7.11 -7.39 -5.53
N LEU A 246 -7.95 -7.12 -6.53
CA LEU A 246 -9.25 -6.47 -6.32
C LEU A 246 -10.15 -7.32 -5.41
N MET A 247 -10.19 -8.63 -5.61
CA MET A 247 -10.99 -9.54 -4.78
C MET A 247 -10.49 -9.61 -3.34
N ALA A 248 -9.17 -9.52 -3.12
CA ALA A 248 -8.57 -9.42 -1.80
C ALA A 248 -8.95 -8.09 -1.12
N THR A 249 -8.85 -6.98 -1.85
CA THR A 249 -9.27 -5.64 -1.40
C THR A 249 -10.74 -5.60 -1.02
N LEU A 250 -11.63 -6.13 -1.85
CA LEU A 250 -13.07 -6.24 -1.55
C LEU A 250 -13.34 -7.06 -0.28
N ARG A 251 -12.65 -8.19 -0.12
CA ARG A 251 -12.78 -9.03 1.08
C ARG A 251 -12.30 -8.30 2.34
N ALA A 252 -11.17 -7.61 2.27
CA ALA A 252 -10.62 -6.82 3.38
C ALA A 252 -11.55 -5.67 3.80
N ALA A 253 -12.24 -5.05 2.85
CA ALA A 253 -13.25 -4.02 3.11
C ALA A 253 -14.60 -4.55 3.62
N GLY A 254 -14.78 -5.87 3.75
CA GLY A 254 -16.03 -6.48 4.22
C GLY A 254 -17.06 -6.76 3.11
N PHE A 255 -16.64 -6.81 1.85
CA PHE A 255 -17.45 -7.18 0.68
C PHE A 255 -17.00 -8.52 0.07
N PRO A 256 -17.09 -9.65 0.79
CA PRO A 256 -16.70 -10.95 0.25
C PRO A 256 -17.54 -11.27 -1.00
N GLU A 257 -16.89 -11.80 -2.04
CA GLU A 257 -17.51 -12.11 -3.34
C GLU A 257 -18.10 -10.89 -4.09
N GLY A 258 -17.70 -9.66 -3.71
CA GLY A 258 -18.20 -8.44 -4.35
C GLY A 258 -19.67 -8.14 -4.06
N ARG A 259 -20.22 -8.66 -2.95
CA ARG A 259 -21.60 -8.43 -2.50
C ARG A 259 -21.62 -7.68 -1.16
N GLY A 260 -22.61 -6.80 -0.98
CA GLY A 260 -22.91 -6.18 0.31
C GLY A 260 -23.67 -4.86 0.16
N ASP A 261 -24.51 -4.55 1.14
CA ASP A 261 -25.27 -3.30 1.19
C ASP A 261 -24.31 -2.10 1.23
N GLY A 262 -24.21 -1.36 0.12
CA GLY A 262 -23.42 -0.13 0.01
C GLY A 262 -22.29 -0.13 -1.01
N LEU A 263 -21.86 -1.30 -1.55
CA LEU A 263 -20.94 -1.39 -2.69
C LEU A 263 -21.75 -1.43 -4.00
N ARG A 264 -21.59 -0.44 -4.87
CA ARG A 264 -22.37 -0.35 -6.11
C ARG A 264 -21.64 -0.86 -7.33
N CYS A 265 -20.40 -0.41 -7.52
CA CYS A 265 -19.65 -0.67 -8.73
C CYS A 265 -18.16 -0.84 -8.47
N VAL A 266 -17.52 -1.46 -9.46
CA VAL A 266 -16.07 -1.49 -9.62
C VAL A 266 -15.73 -0.59 -10.79
N ALA A 267 -15.04 0.51 -10.53
CA ALA A 267 -14.52 1.41 -11.55
C ALA A 267 -13.12 0.95 -11.98
N VAL A 268 -12.90 0.85 -13.29
CA VAL A 268 -11.65 0.41 -13.88
C VAL A 268 -11.07 1.56 -14.69
N VAL A 269 -9.91 2.06 -14.27
CA VAL A 269 -9.17 3.19 -14.89
C VAL A 269 -7.76 2.75 -15.27
N GLY A 270 -6.98 3.59 -15.94
CA GLY A 270 -5.60 3.30 -16.34
C GLY A 270 -5.45 2.62 -17.72
N GLY A 271 -4.23 2.60 -18.25
CA GLY A 271 -3.98 2.42 -19.69
C GLY A 271 -4.40 1.08 -20.29
N TRP A 272 -4.42 -0.01 -19.52
CA TRP A 272 -4.88 -1.32 -20.01
C TRP A 272 -6.30 -1.68 -19.54
N SER A 273 -7.01 -0.76 -18.90
CA SER A 273 -8.45 -0.90 -18.58
C SER A 273 -9.34 -1.15 -19.80
N ARG A 274 -8.85 -0.77 -20.98
CA ARG A 274 -9.55 -0.95 -22.28
C ARG A 274 -9.48 -2.37 -22.81
N THR A 275 -8.68 -3.25 -22.20
CA THR A 275 -8.51 -4.63 -22.67
C THR A 275 -9.79 -5.44 -22.42
N PRO A 276 -10.43 -6.01 -23.46
CA PRO A 276 -11.69 -6.75 -23.32
C PRO A 276 -11.62 -7.88 -22.28
N LEU A 277 -10.52 -8.65 -22.27
CA LEU A 277 -10.29 -9.73 -21.32
C LEU A 277 -10.38 -9.29 -19.85
N LEU A 278 -9.94 -8.08 -19.50
CA LEU A 278 -10.03 -7.58 -18.12
C LEU A 278 -11.50 -7.39 -17.70
N ARG A 279 -12.29 -6.74 -18.55
CA ARG A 279 -13.72 -6.57 -18.32
C ARG A 279 -14.42 -7.92 -18.19
N GLU A 280 -14.15 -8.83 -19.13
CA GLU A 280 -14.77 -10.16 -19.13
C GLU A 280 -14.48 -10.92 -17.83
N LEU A 281 -13.22 -10.94 -17.38
CA LEU A 281 -12.85 -11.60 -16.13
C LEU A 281 -13.46 -10.92 -14.90
N LEU A 282 -13.55 -9.60 -14.87
CA LEU A 282 -14.23 -8.88 -13.79
C LEU A 282 -15.72 -9.22 -13.75
N GLU A 283 -16.42 -9.16 -14.88
CA GLU A 283 -17.86 -9.45 -14.98
C GLU A 283 -18.18 -10.93 -14.70
N GLN A 284 -17.28 -11.86 -15.03
CA GLN A 284 -17.42 -13.27 -14.67
C GLN A 284 -17.28 -13.52 -13.15
N HIS A 285 -16.45 -12.73 -12.46
CA HIS A 285 -16.10 -12.95 -11.06
C HIS A 285 -16.84 -12.05 -10.07
N LEU A 286 -17.40 -10.94 -10.53
CA LEU A 286 -18.07 -9.95 -9.69
C LEU A 286 -19.54 -9.83 -10.07
N PRO A 287 -20.45 -9.90 -9.09
CA PRO A 287 -21.86 -9.57 -9.29
C PRO A 287 -22.10 -8.04 -9.33
N ALA A 288 -21.12 -7.22 -8.94
CA ALA A 288 -21.19 -5.77 -8.98
C ALA A 288 -21.03 -5.24 -10.40
N SER A 289 -21.64 -4.08 -10.71
CA SER A 289 -21.49 -3.45 -12.03
C SER A 289 -20.05 -3.00 -12.25
N VAL A 290 -19.47 -3.40 -13.39
CA VAL A 290 -18.12 -2.97 -13.80
C VAL A 290 -18.25 -1.72 -14.69
N LEU A 291 -17.74 -0.60 -14.18
CA LEU A 291 -17.68 0.67 -14.91
C LEU A 291 -16.29 0.82 -15.54
N CYS A 292 -16.23 0.98 -16.86
CA CYS A 292 -14.99 1.32 -17.56
C CYS A 292 -15.21 2.56 -18.41
N PHE A 293 -14.12 3.26 -18.70
CA PHE A 293 -14.12 4.54 -19.40
C PHE A 293 -13.43 4.38 -20.76
N PRO A 294 -14.16 4.00 -21.84
CA PRO A 294 -13.54 3.62 -23.11
C PRO A 294 -12.84 4.77 -23.86
N GLY A 295 -13.22 6.03 -23.58
CA GLY A 295 -12.61 7.21 -24.21
C GLY A 295 -11.24 7.55 -23.63
N GLU A 296 -11.21 7.94 -22.35
CA GLU A 296 -10.03 8.51 -21.67
C GLU A 296 -9.92 8.00 -20.21
N PRO A 297 -9.68 6.70 -19.97
CA PRO A 297 -9.60 6.12 -18.63
C PRO A 297 -8.44 6.69 -17.80
N ASP A 298 -7.37 7.13 -18.46
CA ASP A 298 -6.17 7.71 -17.86
C ASP A 298 -6.35 9.15 -17.35
N ILE A 299 -7.49 9.79 -17.67
CA ILE A 299 -7.79 11.19 -17.32
C ILE A 299 -8.84 11.28 -16.20
N VAL A 300 -9.55 10.18 -15.92
CA VAL A 300 -10.63 10.11 -14.93
C VAL A 300 -10.17 10.59 -13.55
N ALA A 301 -8.99 10.15 -13.10
CA ALA A 301 -8.41 10.59 -11.83
C ALA A 301 -8.11 12.09 -11.82
N ALA A 302 -7.51 12.63 -12.89
CA ALA A 302 -7.23 14.07 -13.00
C ALA A 302 -8.52 14.91 -12.99
N ARG A 303 -9.58 14.47 -13.67
CA ARG A 303 -10.91 15.12 -13.62
C ARG A 303 -11.50 15.08 -12.22
N GLY A 304 -11.41 13.94 -11.55
CA GLY A 304 -11.83 13.79 -10.17
C GLY A 304 -11.09 14.71 -9.20
N ALA A 305 -9.77 14.84 -9.37
CA ALA A 305 -8.96 15.81 -8.64
C ALA A 305 -9.41 17.25 -8.93
N ALA A 306 -9.72 17.60 -10.18
CA ALA A 306 -10.19 18.93 -10.53
C ALA A 306 -11.56 19.26 -9.91
N VAL A 307 -12.48 18.29 -9.85
CA VAL A 307 -13.77 18.42 -9.11
C VAL A 307 -13.53 18.69 -7.63
N LEU A 308 -12.60 17.93 -7.04
CA LEU A 308 -12.21 18.06 -5.65
C LEU A 308 -11.60 19.44 -5.35
N ALA A 309 -10.80 19.97 -6.27
CA ALA A 309 -10.20 21.30 -6.18
C ALA A 309 -11.27 22.41 -6.30
N GLU A 310 -12.25 22.25 -7.18
CA GLU A 310 -13.35 23.21 -7.34
C GLU A 310 -14.22 23.28 -6.08
N HIS A 311 -14.49 22.14 -5.44
CA HIS A 311 -15.18 22.11 -4.16
C HIS A 311 -14.41 22.90 -3.08
N ASP A 312 -13.09 22.71 -2.99
CA ASP A 312 -12.25 23.42 -2.02
C ASP A 312 -12.23 24.92 -2.32
N ARG A 313 -12.20 25.32 -3.59
CA ARG A 313 -12.31 26.71 -4.04
C ARG A 313 -13.63 27.37 -3.61
N VAL A 314 -14.76 26.68 -3.81
CA VAL A 314 -16.09 27.20 -3.43
C VAL A 314 -16.22 27.30 -1.91
N VAL A 315 -15.81 26.27 -1.17
CA VAL A 315 -15.84 26.29 0.31
C VAL A 315 -14.98 27.42 0.88
N LEU A 316 -13.82 27.70 0.28
CA LEU A 316 -12.97 28.81 0.70
C LEU A 316 -13.52 30.18 0.30
N ALA A 317 -14.28 30.27 -0.81
CA ALA A 317 -14.96 31.49 -1.23
C ALA A 317 -16.24 31.81 -0.41
N GLU A 318 -16.92 30.77 0.10
CA GLU A 318 -18.10 30.89 0.96
C GLU A 318 -17.76 31.04 2.45
N ALA A 319 -16.51 30.78 2.85
CA ALA A 319 -16.05 31.09 4.20
C ALA A 319 -16.03 32.62 4.40
N GLU A 320 -16.79 33.13 5.37
CA GLU A 320 -16.73 34.56 5.71
C GLU A 320 -15.27 34.95 5.98
N PRO A 321 -14.79 36.08 5.42
CA PRO A 321 -13.44 36.54 5.66
C PRO A 321 -13.25 36.73 7.16
N VAL A 322 -12.40 35.89 7.74
CA VAL A 322 -12.00 36.00 9.15
C VAL A 322 -11.43 37.40 9.35
N ALA A 323 -12.03 38.19 10.25
CA ALA A 323 -11.51 39.51 10.59
C ALA A 323 -10.19 39.33 11.35
N TRP A 324 -9.12 39.87 10.78
CA TRP A 324 -7.77 39.82 11.35
C TRP A 324 -7.43 41.15 12.02
N ASP A 325 -6.86 41.05 13.21
CA ASP A 325 -6.42 42.18 14.00
C ASP A 325 -4.89 42.19 14.08
N ASP A 326 -4.28 43.22 13.48
CA ASP A 326 -2.84 43.39 13.37
C ASP A 326 -2.26 44.21 14.54
N ASP A 327 -3.13 44.81 15.35
CA ASP A 327 -2.84 45.86 16.33
C ASP A 327 -3.06 45.40 17.78
N VAL A 328 -2.86 44.11 18.07
CA VAL A 328 -3.11 43.55 19.41
C VAL A 328 -1.92 43.76 20.35
N GLN A 329 -2.21 44.15 21.58
CA GLN A 329 -1.25 44.35 22.68
C GLN A 329 -1.70 43.64 23.97
N PHE A 330 -0.72 43.10 24.70
CA PHE A 330 -0.90 42.52 26.03
C PHE A 330 -0.33 43.46 27.10
N THR A 331 -1.17 43.91 28.02
CA THR A 331 -0.80 44.83 29.11
C THR A 331 -1.00 44.15 30.46
N VAL A 332 0.08 44.00 31.23
CA VAL A 332 0.04 43.49 32.62
C VAL A 332 0.08 44.66 33.59
N HIS A 333 -0.98 44.81 34.39
CA HIS A 333 -1.04 45.75 35.51
C HIS A 333 -0.74 45.02 36.83
N ARG A 334 0.37 45.39 37.46
CA ARG A 334 0.98 44.63 38.58
C ARG A 334 1.32 45.52 39.78
N PRO A 335 1.38 44.97 40.99
CA PRO A 335 1.94 45.68 42.13
C PRO A 335 3.46 45.82 42.00
N ALA A 336 4.03 46.95 42.41
CA ALA A 336 5.48 47.12 42.52
C ALA A 336 6.03 46.47 43.81
N THR A 337 5.20 46.35 44.84
CA THR A 337 5.54 45.74 46.13
C THR A 337 4.42 44.84 46.64
N VAL A 338 4.76 43.69 47.21
CA VAL A 338 3.80 42.77 47.85
C VAL A 338 4.23 42.40 49.27
N SER A 339 3.27 42.27 50.18
CA SER A 339 3.52 41.73 51.51
C SER A 339 3.59 40.20 51.46
N ALA A 340 4.59 39.60 52.10
CA ALA A 340 4.70 38.14 52.17
C ALA A 340 3.41 37.50 52.73
N LYS A 341 3.06 36.31 52.22
CA LYS A 341 1.84 35.55 52.56
C LYS A 341 0.50 36.23 52.26
N THR A 342 0.48 37.41 51.64
CA THR A 342 -0.76 38.11 51.27
C THR A 342 -1.05 37.88 49.78
N TRP A 343 -2.31 37.58 49.44
CA TRP A 343 -2.75 37.49 48.05
C TRP A 343 -2.99 38.89 47.49
N THR A 344 -2.32 39.22 46.39
CA THR A 344 -2.41 40.52 45.73
C THR A 344 -2.82 40.34 44.27
N PRO A 345 -3.76 41.13 43.71
CA PRO A 345 -4.18 41.02 42.33
C PRO A 345 -3.07 41.32 41.30
N LEU A 346 -3.10 40.59 40.19
CA LEU A 346 -2.30 40.78 38.98
C LEU A 346 -3.29 40.76 37.79
N LEU A 347 -3.37 41.85 37.03
CA LEU A 347 -4.34 41.99 35.94
C LEU A 347 -3.63 41.89 34.61
N LEU A 348 -4.15 41.09 33.69
CA LEU A 348 -3.74 41.09 32.27
C LEU A 348 -4.89 41.66 31.44
N PHE A 349 -4.55 42.52 30.50
CA PHE A 349 -5.43 42.98 29.43
C PHE A 349 -4.88 42.54 28.08
N ALA A 350 -5.71 41.96 27.22
CA ALA A 350 -5.41 41.82 25.79
C ALA A 350 -6.30 42.81 25.06
N HIS A 351 -5.74 43.73 24.28
CA HIS A 351 -6.51 44.81 23.69
C HIS A 351 -5.92 45.29 22.37
N LYS A 352 -6.79 45.84 21.52
CA LYS A 352 -6.39 46.60 20.32
C LYS A 352 -5.68 47.89 20.70
N THR A 353 -4.83 48.41 19.82
CA THR A 353 -4.19 49.72 20.02
C THR A 353 -4.86 50.81 19.19
N ASP A 354 -5.49 50.45 18.08
CA ASP A 354 -6.20 51.39 17.23
C ASP A 354 -7.62 51.64 17.75
N ALA A 355 -8.18 52.81 17.42
CA ALA A 355 -9.53 53.17 17.82
C ALA A 355 -10.56 52.31 17.07
N VAL A 356 -11.51 51.75 17.82
CA VAL A 356 -12.54 50.83 17.28
C VAL A 356 -13.90 51.50 17.35
N VAL A 357 -14.72 51.32 16.31
CA VAL A 357 -16.12 51.72 16.35
C VAL A 357 -16.90 50.63 17.06
N ASP A 358 -17.52 50.98 18.18
CA ASP A 358 -18.36 50.06 18.93
C ASP A 358 -19.62 49.71 18.10
N PRO A 359 -19.86 48.42 17.81
CA PRO A 359 -20.92 48.00 16.89
C PRO A 359 -22.35 48.25 17.43
N ASP A 360 -22.52 48.35 18.75
CA ASP A 360 -23.83 48.53 19.38
C ASP A 360 -24.20 50.02 19.53
N SER A 361 -23.20 50.88 19.77
CA SER A 361 -23.39 52.31 20.00
C SER A 361 -22.99 53.21 18.83
N GLY A 362 -22.18 52.71 17.90
CA GLY A 362 -21.61 53.48 16.78
C GLY A 362 -20.55 54.51 17.20
N GLU A 363 -20.16 54.55 18.47
CA GLU A 363 -19.18 55.49 18.99
C GLU A 363 -17.75 54.96 18.78
N THR A 364 -16.81 55.85 18.43
CA THR A 364 -15.39 55.49 18.34
C THR A 364 -14.78 55.46 19.72
N VAL A 365 -14.32 54.28 20.15
CA VAL A 365 -13.75 54.04 21.47
C VAL A 365 -12.25 53.76 21.32
N ASP A 366 -11.44 54.34 22.21
CA ASP A 366 -10.01 54.04 22.34
C ASP A 366 -9.81 52.90 23.36
N PRO A 367 -9.45 51.67 22.90
CA PRO A 367 -9.28 50.53 23.79
C PRO A 367 -8.16 50.72 24.82
N THR A 368 -7.11 51.49 24.49
CA THR A 368 -5.99 51.76 25.40
C THR A 368 -6.46 52.60 26.60
N HIS A 369 -7.34 53.58 26.35
CA HIS A 369 -7.94 54.39 27.41
C HIS A 369 -8.90 53.58 28.29
N LEU A 370 -9.66 52.63 27.71
CA LEU A 370 -10.50 51.71 28.46
C LEU A 370 -9.68 50.82 29.42
N VAL A 371 -8.57 50.27 28.94
CA VAL A 371 -7.65 49.45 29.75
C VAL A 371 -7.12 50.25 30.93
N GLN A 372 -6.66 51.48 30.71
CA GLN A 372 -6.16 52.35 31.79
C GLN A 372 -7.22 52.59 32.86
N LYS A 373 -8.44 52.96 32.45
CA LYS A 373 -9.55 53.23 33.36
C LYS A 373 -10.02 51.97 34.11
N ALA A 374 -10.01 50.82 33.45
CA ALA A 374 -10.36 49.53 34.05
C ALA A 374 -9.31 49.08 35.06
N ALA A 375 -8.02 49.27 34.75
CA ALA A 375 -6.91 48.98 35.65
C ALA A 375 -7.00 49.83 36.93
N GLU A 376 -7.15 51.16 36.79
CA GLU A 376 -7.26 52.09 37.93
C GLU A 376 -8.44 51.77 38.84
N ARG A 377 -9.60 51.45 38.26
CA ARG A 377 -10.81 51.06 39.02
C ARG A 377 -10.62 49.77 39.80
N ALA A 378 -9.95 48.77 39.22
CA ALA A 378 -9.76 47.47 39.83
C ALA A 378 -8.85 47.50 41.08
N VAL A 379 -8.00 48.53 41.20
CA VAL A 379 -7.05 48.69 42.31
C VAL A 379 -7.27 49.94 43.16
N ALA A 380 -8.37 50.69 42.94
CA ALA A 380 -8.64 51.97 43.60
C ALA A 380 -8.65 51.90 45.13
N ASP A 381 -9.12 50.79 45.71
CA ASP A 381 -9.20 50.58 47.16
C ASP A 381 -7.91 50.00 47.77
N ARG A 382 -6.83 49.90 46.98
CA ARG A 382 -5.57 49.27 47.40
C ARG A 382 -4.52 50.30 47.79
N SER A 383 -3.72 49.94 48.79
CA SER A 383 -2.65 50.80 49.32
C SER A 383 -1.31 50.57 48.62
N GLU A 384 -1.18 49.47 47.89
CA GLU A 384 0.02 49.07 47.16
C GLU A 384 0.19 49.89 45.87
N PRO A 385 1.40 50.37 45.53
CA PRO A 385 1.65 51.04 44.27
C PRO A 385 1.61 50.05 43.11
N TYR A 386 0.80 50.33 42.08
CA TYR A 386 0.69 49.53 40.86
C TYR A 386 1.36 50.21 39.65
N GLY A 387 1.79 49.41 38.67
CA GLY A 387 2.33 49.86 37.39
C GLY A 387 1.99 48.90 36.26
N SER A 388 2.01 49.40 35.03
CA SER A 388 1.69 48.63 33.82
C SER A 388 2.94 48.34 32.98
N VAL A 389 3.01 47.14 32.41
CA VAL A 389 4.00 46.73 31.41
C VAL A 389 3.25 46.17 30.21
N ALA A 390 3.58 46.64 29.01
CA ALA A 390 2.91 46.20 27.79
C ALA A 390 3.89 45.52 26.82
N ALA A 391 3.38 44.54 26.08
CA ALA A 391 4.06 43.89 24.97
C ALA A 391 3.09 43.74 23.79
N PRO A 392 3.46 44.17 22.57
CA PRO A 392 2.66 43.88 21.39
C PRO A 392 2.61 42.37 21.13
N ALA A 393 1.51 41.89 20.56
CA ALA A 393 1.44 40.51 20.07
C ALA A 393 2.55 40.27 19.02
N ALA A 394 3.10 39.06 19.03
CA ALA A 394 4.10 38.63 18.05
C ALA A 394 3.51 38.46 16.64
N GLN A 395 2.19 38.27 16.55
CA GLN A 395 1.45 37.97 15.33
C GLN A 395 0.08 38.64 15.30
N ARG A 396 -0.55 38.61 14.12
CA ARG A 396 -1.96 38.99 13.92
C ARG A 396 -2.87 37.97 14.59
N LEU A 397 -4.00 38.39 15.14
CA LEU A 397 -4.99 37.50 15.76
C LEU A 397 -6.27 37.49 14.93
N ALA A 398 -6.85 36.30 14.75
CA ALA A 398 -8.14 36.13 14.12
C ALA A 398 -9.25 36.26 15.16
N HIS A 399 -10.36 36.88 14.77
CA HIS A 399 -11.57 36.86 15.59
C HIS A 399 -12.02 35.40 15.84
N GLY A 400 -12.25 35.05 17.11
CA GLY A 400 -12.58 33.69 17.57
C GLY A 400 -11.38 32.85 18.02
N ASP A 401 -10.15 33.35 17.90
CA ASP A 401 -8.93 32.67 18.38
C ASP A 401 -8.99 32.40 19.89
N GLU A 402 -8.58 31.21 20.34
CA GLU A 402 -8.52 30.86 21.76
C GLU A 402 -7.14 31.17 22.36
N ILE A 403 -7.09 32.17 23.23
CA ILE A 403 -5.88 32.66 23.88
C ILE A 403 -5.78 32.07 25.29
N VAL A 404 -4.63 31.46 25.61
CA VAL A 404 -4.32 30.92 26.94
C VAL A 404 -3.24 31.79 27.60
N VAL A 405 -3.43 32.11 28.87
CA VAL A 405 -2.58 33.00 29.65
C VAL A 405 -2.05 32.25 30.87
N GLU A 406 -0.74 32.25 31.03
CA GLU A 406 -0.03 31.57 32.12
C GLU A 406 0.90 32.53 32.88
N PRO A 407 0.47 33.08 34.02
CA PRO A 407 1.32 33.86 34.89
C PRO A 407 2.26 33.00 35.73
N TRP A 408 3.46 33.51 36.01
CA TRP A 408 4.44 32.86 36.85
C TRP A 408 5.12 33.84 37.82
N LEU A 409 5.52 33.34 38.99
CA LEU A 409 6.25 34.11 40.00
C LEU A 409 7.29 33.21 40.68
N ARG A 410 8.57 33.59 40.60
CA ARG A 410 9.66 32.83 41.23
C ARG A 410 9.53 32.93 42.75
N GLU A 411 9.56 31.80 43.46
CA GLU A 411 9.38 31.74 44.93
C GLU A 411 8.05 32.36 45.44
N GLY A 412 7.00 32.26 44.62
CA GLY A 412 5.64 32.65 44.98
C GLY A 412 4.59 31.73 44.35
N GLU A 413 3.34 31.96 44.70
CA GLU A 413 2.18 31.23 44.19
C GLU A 413 1.30 32.14 43.33
N VAL A 414 0.64 31.57 42.33
CA VAL A 414 -0.31 32.25 41.45
C VAL A 414 -1.63 31.50 41.41
N ASN A 415 -2.76 32.22 41.37
CA ASN A 415 -4.10 31.63 41.32
C ASN A 415 -5.09 32.52 40.53
N PRO A 416 -5.78 31.99 39.50
CA PRO A 416 -5.60 30.65 38.92
C PRO A 416 -4.19 30.48 38.29
N PRO A 417 -3.70 29.24 38.08
CA PRO A 417 -2.40 29.02 37.46
C PRO A 417 -2.40 29.37 35.96
N SER A 418 -3.56 29.35 35.32
CA SER A 418 -3.78 29.78 33.94
C SER A 418 -5.24 30.22 33.73
N ALA A 419 -5.51 30.89 32.62
CA ALA A 419 -6.86 31.22 32.17
C ALA A 419 -6.91 31.25 30.63
N ALA A 420 -8.07 30.96 30.05
CA ALA A 420 -8.28 30.99 28.61
C ALA A 420 -9.50 31.86 28.25
N PHE A 421 -9.45 32.53 27.10
CA PHE A 421 -10.55 33.32 26.56
C PHE A 421 -10.52 33.32 25.02
N ARG A 422 -11.65 33.61 24.39
CA ARG A 422 -11.74 33.77 22.93
C ARG A 422 -11.59 35.22 22.53
N TRP A 423 -10.81 35.48 21.48
CA TRP A 423 -10.59 36.82 20.94
C TRP A 423 -11.82 37.32 20.17
N GLU A 424 -12.78 37.89 20.90
CA GLU A 424 -14.04 38.38 20.31
C GLU A 424 -14.17 39.91 20.42
N GLU A 425 -13.89 40.49 21.58
CA GLU A 425 -13.97 41.95 21.80
C GLU A 425 -12.62 42.69 21.71
N ALA A 426 -12.67 44.02 21.57
CA ALA A 426 -11.49 44.88 21.45
C ALA A 426 -10.64 44.98 22.73
N VAL A 427 -11.20 44.61 23.90
CA VAL A 427 -10.52 44.60 25.21
C VAL A 427 -10.99 43.41 26.02
N HIS A 428 -10.07 42.49 26.33
CA HIS A 428 -10.28 41.38 27.26
C HIS A 428 -9.54 41.65 28.58
N LYS A 429 -10.17 41.34 29.71
CA LYS A 429 -9.54 41.40 31.04
C LYS A 429 -9.48 40.02 31.68
N VAL A 430 -8.28 39.60 32.09
CA VAL A 430 -8.06 38.40 32.89
C VAL A 430 -7.44 38.77 34.24
N GLU A 431 -7.97 38.21 35.32
CA GLU A 431 -7.55 38.52 36.68
C GLU A 431 -6.91 37.31 37.37
N PHE A 432 -5.70 37.53 37.88
CA PHE A 432 -4.94 36.58 38.68
C PHE A 432 -4.64 37.16 40.05
N ARG A 433 -4.23 36.30 40.99
CA ARG A 433 -3.71 36.71 42.29
C ARG A 433 -2.35 36.06 42.50
N ILE A 434 -1.41 36.83 43.04
CA ILE A 434 -0.06 36.38 43.36
C ILE A 434 0.19 36.46 44.86
N ARG A 435 1.02 35.56 45.38
CA ARG A 435 1.41 35.53 46.79
C ARG A 435 2.88 35.17 46.93
N ALA A 436 3.68 36.07 47.49
CA ALA A 436 5.10 35.82 47.73
C ALA A 436 5.33 34.99 49.01
N SER A 437 6.34 34.11 48.97
CA SER A 437 6.78 33.32 50.12
C SER A 437 7.41 34.20 51.21
N GLU A 438 7.31 33.77 52.47
CA GLU A 438 8.00 34.45 53.59
C GLU A 438 9.53 34.40 53.47
N ARG A 439 10.07 33.38 52.78
CA ARG A 439 11.50 33.29 52.50
C ARG A 439 11.99 34.40 51.58
N ALA A 440 11.10 35.02 50.81
CA ALA A 440 11.43 36.07 49.84
C ALA A 440 11.46 37.48 50.44
N VAL A 441 11.12 37.66 51.72
CA VAL A 441 11.09 38.98 52.38
C VAL A 441 12.45 39.68 52.24
N GLY A 442 12.42 40.94 51.78
CA GLY A 442 13.61 41.76 51.51
C GLY A 442 14.24 41.55 50.14
N ARG A 443 13.71 40.64 49.31
CA ARG A 443 14.18 40.35 47.95
C ARG A 443 13.19 40.87 46.90
N SER A 444 13.68 41.09 45.67
CA SER A 444 12.85 41.29 44.50
C SER A 444 12.69 39.97 43.76
N LEU A 445 11.45 39.54 43.54
CA LEU A 445 11.11 38.34 42.80
C LEU A 445 10.92 38.67 41.32
N SER A 446 11.43 37.80 40.45
CA SER A 446 11.10 37.82 39.02
C SER A 446 9.78 37.08 38.80
N GLY A 447 8.91 37.68 37.99
CA GLY A 447 7.68 37.08 37.52
C GLY A 447 7.42 37.45 36.07
N GLY A 448 6.32 36.94 35.53
CA GLY A 448 5.89 37.29 34.19
C GLY A 448 4.56 36.67 33.84
N VAL A 449 4.06 36.99 32.65
CA VAL A 449 2.90 36.37 32.04
C VAL A 449 3.26 35.91 30.64
N ARG A 450 3.01 34.63 30.37
CA ARG A 450 3.13 34.03 29.03
C ARG A 450 1.75 33.97 28.39
N ILE A 451 1.68 34.34 27.13
CA ILE A 451 0.43 34.37 26.36
C ILE A 451 0.59 33.43 25.18
N PHE A 452 -0.37 32.52 25.01
CA PHE A 452 -0.36 31.48 24.01
C PHE A 452 -1.59 31.57 23.10
N LEU A 453 -1.41 31.30 21.81
CA LEU A 453 -2.48 30.93 20.89
C LEU A 453 -2.37 29.43 20.64
N GLY A 454 -3.28 28.64 21.22
CA GLY A 454 -3.13 27.19 21.30
C GLY A 454 -1.84 26.78 22.03
N VAL A 455 -0.80 26.45 21.27
CA VAL A 455 0.53 26.00 21.76
C VAL A 455 1.66 26.98 21.43
N VAL A 456 1.35 28.07 20.72
CA VAL A 456 2.32 29.06 20.23
C VAL A 456 2.43 30.19 21.24
N LEU A 457 3.63 30.48 21.74
CA LEU A 457 3.86 31.65 22.60
C LEU A 457 3.82 32.94 21.76
N ILE A 458 2.72 33.67 21.83
CA ILE A 458 2.51 34.90 21.06
C ILE A 458 2.93 36.17 21.82
N GLY A 459 3.30 36.04 23.10
CA GLY A 459 3.83 37.14 23.89
C GLY A 459 4.33 36.70 25.27
N GLU A 460 5.34 37.40 25.79
CA GLU A 460 5.78 37.25 27.18
C GLU A 460 6.03 38.64 27.78
N VAL A 461 5.35 38.91 28.91
CA VAL A 461 5.49 40.14 29.67
C VAL A 461 6.21 39.81 30.98
N THR A 462 7.49 40.16 31.10
CA THR A 462 8.27 39.91 32.32
C THR A 462 8.28 41.13 33.24
N PHE A 463 8.32 40.89 34.55
CA PHE A 463 8.32 41.95 35.56
C PHE A 463 9.03 41.55 36.85
N ARG A 464 9.32 42.54 37.71
CA ARG A 464 9.86 42.33 39.06
C ARG A 464 8.97 42.92 40.15
N ILE A 465 8.91 42.24 41.29
CA ILE A 465 8.11 42.65 42.45
C ILE A 465 8.95 42.57 43.73
N ALA A 466 9.01 43.65 44.51
CA ALA A 466 9.69 43.66 45.80
C ALA A 466 8.80 43.07 46.91
N VAL A 467 9.38 42.20 47.76
CA VAL A 467 8.64 41.53 48.84
C VAL A 467 8.99 42.15 50.20
N THR A 468 7.98 42.61 50.94
CA THR A 468 8.16 43.29 52.23
C THR A 468 7.54 42.51 53.39
N ARG A 469 8.01 42.81 54.61
CA ARG A 469 7.41 42.34 55.87
C ARG A 469 6.41 43.40 56.34
N GLY A 470 5.14 43.25 55.97
CA GLY A 470 4.10 44.21 56.30
C GLY A 470 4.18 45.53 55.50
N ARG A 471 3.38 46.52 55.92
CA ARG A 471 3.13 47.82 55.24
C ARG A 471 4.32 48.80 55.17
N GLN A 472 5.57 48.33 55.20
CA GLN A 472 6.72 49.20 54.95
C GLN A 472 6.96 49.35 53.45
N ALA A 473 6.93 50.60 52.97
CA ALA A 473 7.28 50.96 51.61
C ALA A 473 8.76 50.70 51.36
N ALA A 474 9.07 49.67 50.59
CA ALA A 474 10.38 49.53 49.98
C ALA A 474 10.42 50.39 48.72
N THR A 475 11.49 51.18 48.54
CA THR A 475 11.74 51.93 47.31
C THR A 475 11.85 50.94 46.14
N PRO A 476 10.99 51.02 45.11
CA PRO A 476 11.07 50.10 43.98
C PRO A 476 12.40 50.30 43.24
N PRO A 477 13.12 49.23 42.88
CA PRO A 477 14.33 49.36 42.07
C PRO A 477 13.99 50.00 40.70
N ARG A 478 14.79 50.99 40.28
CA ARG A 478 14.74 51.60 38.95
C ARG A 478 15.48 50.70 37.95
N GLU A 479 14.81 49.71 37.39
CA GLU A 479 15.30 48.96 36.22
C GLU A 479 14.13 48.64 35.28
N ARG A 480 14.41 48.65 33.96
CA ARG A 480 13.42 48.60 32.88
C ARG A 480 12.73 47.23 32.83
N ASP A 481 11.40 47.22 32.86
CA ASP A 481 10.62 46.05 32.45
C ASP A 481 10.85 45.79 30.95
N VAL A 482 11.13 44.54 30.58
CA VAL A 482 11.48 44.15 29.20
C VAL A 482 10.41 43.20 28.67
N ALA A 483 9.78 43.61 27.56
CA ALA A 483 9.00 42.73 26.70
C ALA A 483 9.92 42.16 25.62
N VAL A 484 9.96 40.83 25.47
CA VAL A 484 10.81 40.15 24.46
C VAL A 484 9.91 39.54 23.39
N ARG A 485 10.23 39.79 22.12
CA ARG A 485 9.70 39.07 20.96
C ARG A 485 10.65 37.93 20.61
N TYR A 486 10.17 36.70 20.51
CA TYR A 486 10.98 35.54 20.11
C TYR A 486 10.90 35.35 18.58
N ARG A 487 12.01 35.01 17.90
CA ARG A 487 12.08 34.88 16.43
C ARG A 487 12.59 33.51 15.93
N LYS A 488 13.24 32.69 16.78
CA LYS A 488 13.77 31.35 16.43
C LYS A 488 13.56 30.32 17.54
N ILE A 489 12.85 29.23 17.26
CA ILE A 489 12.58 28.14 18.20
C ILE A 489 13.23 26.84 17.69
N PHE A 490 14.02 26.17 18.54
CA PHE A 490 14.55 24.83 18.29
C PHE A 490 13.65 23.80 18.98
N ALA A 491 13.13 22.82 18.24
CA ALA A 491 12.21 21.81 18.76
C ALA A 491 12.91 20.45 18.92
N SER A 492 13.02 19.95 20.15
CA SER A 492 13.60 18.64 20.49
C SER A 492 12.50 17.64 20.83
N TYR A 493 12.42 16.53 20.10
CA TYR A 493 11.36 15.52 20.21
C TYR A 493 11.80 14.16 19.66
N SER A 494 11.09 13.08 20.02
CA SER A 494 11.30 11.78 19.38
C SER A 494 10.63 11.75 18.02
N HIS A 495 11.26 11.20 16.98
CA HIS A 495 10.61 11.00 15.67
C HIS A 495 9.30 10.19 15.75
N ARG A 496 9.09 9.40 16.81
CA ARG A 496 7.82 8.69 17.07
C ARG A 496 6.68 9.59 17.54
N ASP A 497 6.99 10.82 17.95
CA ASP A 497 6.03 11.84 18.38
C ASP A 497 5.81 12.91 17.29
N ALA A 498 6.29 12.65 16.07
CA ALA A 498 6.28 13.61 14.97
C ALA A 498 4.87 14.11 14.63
N ASP A 499 3.82 13.31 14.83
CA ASP A 499 2.43 13.75 14.57
C ASP A 499 1.98 14.89 15.50
N ILE A 500 2.32 14.80 16.78
CA ILE A 500 1.98 15.83 17.77
C ILE A 500 2.81 17.08 17.50
N VAL A 501 4.09 16.91 17.19
CA VAL A 501 4.98 18.03 16.85
C VAL A 501 4.59 18.66 15.51
N ARG A 502 4.11 17.90 14.53
CA ARG A 502 3.56 18.40 13.26
C ARG A 502 2.24 19.13 13.46
N ALA A 503 1.34 18.64 14.31
CA ALA A 503 0.10 19.35 14.65
C ALA A 503 0.40 20.71 15.29
N VAL A 504 1.40 20.74 16.19
CA VAL A 504 1.92 21.96 16.82
C VAL A 504 2.63 22.87 15.80
N SER A 505 3.47 22.32 14.92
CA SER A 505 4.24 23.05 13.92
C SER A 505 3.39 23.58 12.75
N SER A 506 2.31 22.90 12.39
CA SER A 506 1.36 23.34 11.35
C SER A 506 0.55 24.55 11.80
N ALA A 507 0.24 24.66 13.10
CA ALA A 507 -0.33 25.86 13.69
C ALA A 507 0.66 27.05 13.67
N VAL A 508 1.97 26.79 13.74
CA VAL A 508 3.03 27.83 13.74
C VAL A 508 3.44 28.28 12.33
N SER A 509 3.43 27.38 11.35
CA SER A 509 3.99 27.65 10.00
C SER A 509 3.18 28.67 9.19
N VAL A 510 1.96 29.00 9.61
CA VAL A 510 1.08 30.03 9.01
C VAL A 510 1.56 31.45 9.31
N ILE A 511 2.48 31.64 10.28
CA ILE A 511 2.72 32.94 10.94
C ILE A 511 4.08 33.58 10.61
N GLY A 512 4.95 32.91 9.83
CA GLY A 512 6.20 33.51 9.34
C GLY A 512 7.38 33.51 10.33
N ASP A 513 7.25 32.86 11.50
CA ASP A 513 8.38 32.53 12.37
C ASP A 513 8.99 31.16 12.01
N ARG A 514 10.32 31.07 11.98
CA ARG A 514 11.03 29.83 11.60
C ARG A 514 11.19 28.93 12.82
N TYR A 515 10.39 27.86 12.89
CA TYR A 515 10.81 26.67 13.63
C TYR A 515 12.02 26.06 12.94
N ILE A 516 13.12 25.91 13.66
CA ILE A 516 14.24 25.09 13.21
C ILE A 516 13.88 23.67 13.63
N VAL A 517 13.18 22.95 12.73
CA VAL A 517 12.91 21.53 12.89
C VAL A 517 14.01 20.76 12.17
N ASP A 518 14.61 19.81 12.89
CA ASP A 518 15.66 18.95 12.36
C ASP A 518 15.19 18.21 11.10
N SER A 519 16.12 18.09 10.14
CA SER A 519 16.04 17.60 8.75
C SER A 519 15.65 18.58 7.61
N ALA A 520 15.07 19.77 7.84
CA ALA A 520 14.71 20.69 6.74
C ALA A 520 15.74 21.79 6.39
N ALA A 521 16.88 21.86 7.10
CA ALA A 521 17.85 22.94 6.94
C ALA A 521 19.25 22.51 6.46
N LEU A 522 19.46 21.22 6.12
CA LEU A 522 20.79 20.69 5.80
C LEU A 522 20.94 20.36 4.31
N ARG A 523 22.04 20.83 3.73
CA ARG A 523 22.48 20.43 2.38
C ARG A 523 23.15 19.05 2.46
N ALA A 524 23.00 18.24 1.42
CA ALA A 524 23.68 16.95 1.35
C ALA A 524 25.21 17.14 1.45
N GLY A 525 25.83 16.57 2.49
CA GLY A 525 27.30 16.55 2.70
C GLY A 525 27.84 17.17 4.00
N GLU A 526 27.02 17.82 4.84
CA GLU A 526 27.46 18.39 6.12
C GLU A 526 27.48 17.36 7.28
N ARG A 527 28.44 17.51 8.22
CA ARG A 527 28.53 16.65 9.41
C ARG A 527 27.40 17.00 10.39
N TRP A 528 26.61 16.00 10.78
CA TRP A 528 25.35 16.11 11.55
C TRP A 528 25.52 16.73 12.95
N GLU A 529 26.48 16.27 13.76
CA GLU A 529 26.58 16.65 15.19
C GLU A 529 27.03 18.10 15.46
N PRO A 530 28.00 18.70 14.74
CA PRO A 530 28.41 20.09 14.97
C PRO A 530 27.34 21.11 14.61
N ARG A 531 26.63 20.89 13.49
CA ARG A 531 25.62 21.85 13.00
C ARG A 531 24.36 21.86 13.87
N LEU A 532 23.96 20.72 14.44
CA LEU A 532 22.86 20.64 15.39
C LEU A 532 23.10 21.53 16.63
N ARG A 533 24.34 21.53 17.15
CA ARG A 533 24.73 22.38 18.28
C ARG A 533 24.71 23.86 17.95
N GLU A 534 25.17 24.24 16.75
CA GLU A 534 25.07 25.63 16.26
C GLU A 534 23.61 26.08 16.17
N LEU A 535 22.70 25.22 15.70
CA LEU A 535 21.26 25.55 15.63
C LEU A 535 20.62 25.72 17.00
N ILE A 536 21.03 24.92 18.00
CA ILE A 536 20.61 25.11 19.39
C ILE A 536 21.16 26.45 19.94
N GLU A 537 22.39 26.82 19.62
CA GLU A 537 22.99 28.10 20.05
C GLU A 537 22.31 29.31 19.40
N GLU A 538 21.96 29.21 18.11
CA GLU A 538 21.26 30.23 17.33
C GLU A 538 19.80 30.44 17.75
N ALA A 539 19.21 29.50 18.51
CA ALA A 539 17.82 29.57 18.92
C ALA A 539 17.60 30.57 20.06
N ASP A 540 16.45 31.24 20.04
CA ASP A 540 16.01 32.08 21.14
C ASP A 540 15.42 31.23 22.28
N VAL A 541 14.79 30.11 21.92
CA VAL A 541 14.14 29.14 22.83
C VAL A 541 14.42 27.70 22.39
N PHE A 542 14.64 26.81 23.35
CA PHE A 542 14.71 25.36 23.18
C PHE A 542 13.43 24.72 23.72
N GLN A 543 12.57 24.24 22.81
CA GLN A 543 11.29 23.61 23.11
C GLN A 543 11.46 22.09 23.20
N LEU A 544 11.36 21.54 24.40
CA LEU A 544 11.49 20.10 24.67
C LEU A 544 10.10 19.44 24.72
N PHE A 545 9.82 18.52 23.81
CA PHE A 545 8.61 17.69 23.80
C PHE A 545 8.89 16.38 24.55
N TRP A 546 8.16 16.15 25.64
CA TRP A 546 8.38 15.03 26.55
C TRP A 546 7.25 14.02 26.53
N SER A 547 7.61 12.78 26.25
CA SER A 547 6.74 11.60 26.13
C SER A 547 7.48 10.35 26.63
N HIS A 548 6.78 9.22 26.72
CA HIS A 548 7.43 7.92 26.92
C HIS A 548 8.46 7.56 25.82
N ASN A 549 8.35 8.14 24.62
CA ASN A 549 9.29 7.96 23.51
C ASN A 549 10.51 8.88 23.66
N ALA A 550 10.27 10.17 23.93
CA ALA A 550 11.32 11.17 24.09
C ALA A 550 12.22 10.89 25.30
N MET A 551 11.64 10.43 26.42
CA MET A 551 12.39 10.04 27.63
C MET A 551 13.42 8.93 27.36
N ARG A 552 13.17 8.06 26.38
CA ARG A 552 14.01 6.90 26.02
C ARG A 552 14.91 7.14 24.81
N SER A 553 14.85 8.33 24.21
CA SER A 553 15.66 8.67 23.04
C SER A 553 17.03 9.19 23.47
N GLU A 554 18.10 8.57 22.94
CA GLU A 554 19.47 9.05 23.15
C GLU A 554 19.71 10.41 22.49
N HIS A 555 19.14 10.65 21.31
CA HIS A 555 19.26 11.94 20.60
C HIS A 555 18.60 13.09 21.37
N VAL A 556 17.37 12.91 21.84
CA VAL A 556 16.68 13.91 22.66
C VAL A 556 17.47 14.18 23.94
N ARG A 557 18.06 13.14 24.54
CA ARG A 557 18.96 13.26 25.70
C ARG A 557 20.15 14.16 25.43
N ASP A 558 20.89 13.89 24.36
CA ASP A 558 22.07 14.69 24.00
C ASP A 558 21.73 16.17 23.77
N GLU A 559 20.57 16.44 23.14
CA GLU A 559 20.09 17.79 22.84
C GLU A 559 19.71 18.58 24.10
N TRP A 560 18.88 18.02 24.99
CA TRP A 560 18.50 18.77 26.21
C TRP A 560 19.67 18.88 27.20
N GLU A 561 20.58 17.91 27.25
CA GLU A 561 21.82 18.04 28.04
C GLU A 561 22.72 19.14 27.51
N TYR A 562 22.80 19.30 26.18
CA TYR A 562 23.51 20.42 25.56
C TYR A 562 22.83 21.76 25.87
N ALA A 563 21.52 21.85 25.68
CA ALA A 563 20.76 23.07 25.94
C ALA A 563 20.83 23.53 27.40
N LEU A 564 20.82 22.60 28.36
CA LEU A 564 21.01 22.91 29.78
C LEU A 564 22.43 23.40 30.10
N ARG A 565 23.46 22.85 29.42
CA ARG A 565 24.87 23.30 29.60
C ARG A 565 25.11 24.74 29.17
N LEU A 566 24.30 25.28 28.25
CA LEU A 566 24.38 26.69 27.85
C LEU A 566 24.06 27.66 29.01
N GLY A 567 23.43 27.18 30.09
CA GLY A 567 23.21 27.99 31.30
C GLY A 567 22.28 29.20 31.11
N ARG A 568 21.54 29.25 30.00
CA ARG A 568 20.60 30.33 29.68
C ARG A 568 19.31 30.16 30.49
N GLU A 569 19.05 31.11 31.38
CA GLU A 569 17.84 31.10 32.22
C GLU A 569 16.56 31.19 31.36
N GLY A 570 15.63 30.24 31.53
CA GLY A 570 14.36 30.21 30.78
C GLY A 570 14.46 29.71 29.31
N PHE A 571 15.63 29.21 28.90
CA PHE A 571 15.88 28.75 27.53
C PHE A 571 15.26 27.38 27.23
N VAL A 572 15.40 26.41 28.13
CA VAL A 572 14.81 25.06 27.99
C VAL A 572 13.38 25.07 28.53
N ARG A 573 12.42 24.71 27.67
CA ARG A 573 10.98 24.73 27.98
C ARG A 573 10.38 23.34 27.75
N PRO A 574 10.09 22.57 28.81
CA PRO A 574 9.51 21.24 28.66
C PRO A 574 7.97 21.26 28.59
N VAL A 575 7.42 20.55 27.60
CA VAL A 575 5.98 20.30 27.41
C VAL A 575 5.69 18.80 27.36
N PHE A 576 4.50 18.38 27.81
CA PHE A 576 4.07 16.98 27.81
C PHE A 576 2.55 16.88 27.61
N TRP A 577 2.05 15.82 27.00
CA TRP A 577 0.61 15.61 26.70
C TRP A 577 0.04 14.30 27.25
N GLU A 578 0.87 13.50 27.91
CA GLU A 578 0.48 12.20 28.47
C GLU A 578 0.14 12.38 29.96
N ASP A 579 -1.01 11.84 30.40
CA ASP A 579 -1.47 11.88 31.80
C ASP A 579 -1.37 10.47 32.42
N PRO A 580 -0.58 10.26 33.49
CA PRO A 580 0.31 11.23 34.14
C PRO A 580 1.58 11.53 33.33
N ARG A 581 2.23 12.67 33.61
CA ARG A 581 3.51 13.07 33.00
C ARG A 581 4.50 11.89 33.01
N PRO A 582 5.10 11.50 31.86
CA PRO A 582 5.99 10.36 31.77
C PRO A 582 7.21 10.48 32.70
N GLN A 583 7.40 9.45 33.53
CA GLN A 583 8.47 9.36 34.52
C GLN A 583 8.97 7.92 34.61
N ASP A 584 10.26 7.76 34.87
CA ASP A 584 10.89 6.48 35.20
C ASP A 584 11.79 6.67 36.43
N VAL A 585 11.21 6.40 37.61
CA VAL A 585 11.89 6.57 38.89
C VAL A 585 13.10 5.64 39.04
N ALA A 586 13.06 4.45 38.43
CA ALA A 586 14.16 3.49 38.49
C ALA A 586 15.36 3.95 37.64
N ALA A 587 15.08 4.61 36.52
CA ALA A 587 16.10 5.22 35.65
C ALA A 587 16.46 6.67 36.04
N GLY A 588 15.79 7.26 37.04
CA GLY A 588 16.02 8.65 37.46
C GLY A 588 15.56 9.69 36.43
N LEU A 589 14.49 9.43 35.68
CA LEU A 589 13.96 10.30 34.63
C LEU A 589 12.58 10.88 34.98
N PRO A 590 12.32 12.17 34.68
CA PRO A 590 13.30 13.18 34.25
C PRO A 590 14.35 13.44 35.36
N PRO A 591 15.60 13.76 34.99
CA PRO A 591 16.65 14.06 35.95
C PRO A 591 16.34 15.33 36.73
N GLU A 592 16.92 15.48 37.92
CA GLU A 592 16.65 16.60 38.83
C GLU A 592 16.83 17.99 38.17
N SER A 593 17.76 18.12 37.22
CA SER A 593 18.00 19.35 36.46
C SER A 593 16.82 19.75 35.57
N LEU A 594 16.12 18.79 34.96
CA LEU A 594 14.90 19.01 34.18
C LEU A 594 13.65 19.07 35.07
N ASP A 595 13.61 18.27 36.13
CA ASP A 595 12.44 18.21 37.02
C ASP A 595 12.22 19.51 37.82
N ARG A 596 13.30 20.26 38.07
CA ARG A 596 13.26 21.62 38.66
C ARG A 596 12.70 22.70 37.72
N LEU A 597 12.54 22.41 36.43
CA LEU A 597 11.93 23.34 35.47
C LEU A 597 10.40 23.29 35.59
N HIS A 598 9.73 24.35 35.14
CA HIS A 598 8.28 24.34 35.02
C HIS A 598 7.86 23.53 33.78
N TRP A 599 6.99 22.55 33.99
CA TRP A 599 6.40 21.72 32.94
C TRP A 599 5.03 22.25 32.52
N SER A 600 4.76 22.31 31.22
CA SER A 600 3.46 22.77 30.71
C SER A 600 2.71 21.61 30.04
N TRP A 601 1.41 21.51 30.29
CA TRP A 601 0.56 20.51 29.66
C TRP A 601 0.25 20.92 28.22
N LEU A 602 0.43 20.01 27.28
CA LEU A 602 0.09 20.18 25.89
C LEU A 602 -1.27 19.56 25.65
N HIS A 603 -2.25 20.38 25.28
CA HIS A 603 -3.59 19.92 24.89
C HIS A 603 -3.54 19.41 23.44
N PRO A 604 -3.51 18.09 23.18
CA PRO A 604 -3.53 17.60 21.81
C PRO A 604 -4.87 17.98 21.15
N PRO A 605 -4.88 18.32 19.85
CA PRO A 605 -6.13 18.51 19.13
C PRO A 605 -6.95 17.23 19.20
N VAL A 606 -8.17 17.34 19.73
CA VAL A 606 -9.10 16.21 19.86
C VAL A 606 -9.42 15.69 18.46
N PRO A 607 -9.25 14.38 18.16
CA PRO A 607 -9.76 13.80 16.93
C PRO A 607 -11.26 14.11 16.82
N THR A 608 -11.70 14.62 15.68
CA THR A 608 -13.09 15.02 15.40
C THR A 608 -14.12 13.90 15.63
N ALA A 609 -13.66 12.66 15.85
CA ALA A 609 -14.46 11.51 16.25
C ALA A 609 -14.97 11.53 17.71
N ALA A 610 -14.57 12.49 18.58
CA ALA A 610 -14.99 12.53 19.99
C ALA A 610 -15.88 13.73 20.39
N ARG A 611 -16.39 14.53 19.43
CA ARG A 611 -17.45 15.51 19.73
C ARG A 611 -18.82 14.82 19.71
N ARG A 612 -19.29 14.33 20.86
CA ARG A 612 -20.75 14.29 21.10
C ARG A 612 -21.21 15.74 21.25
N PRO A 613 -22.27 16.20 20.56
CA PRO A 613 -22.85 17.49 20.87
C PRO A 613 -23.30 17.48 22.34
N ALA A 614 -22.90 18.51 23.10
CA ALA A 614 -23.43 18.72 24.43
C ALA A 614 -24.96 18.82 24.33
N GLY A 615 -25.66 17.88 24.96
CA GLY A 615 -27.10 17.98 25.12
C GLY A 615 -27.46 19.26 25.88
N PRO A 616 -28.66 19.81 25.69
CA PRO A 616 -29.10 20.99 26.41
C PRO A 616 -29.02 20.76 27.93
N PRO A 617 -28.75 21.81 28.74
CA PRO A 617 -28.55 21.66 30.17
C PRO A 617 -29.76 21.00 30.85
N PRO A 618 -29.55 20.14 31.85
CA PRO A 618 -30.64 19.48 32.56
C PRO A 618 -31.51 20.53 33.27
N ARG A 619 -32.83 20.42 33.10
CA ARG A 619 -33.81 21.22 33.84
C ARG A 619 -33.69 20.96 35.36
N PRO A 620 -33.96 21.97 36.21
CA PRO A 620 -33.93 21.79 37.66
C PRO A 620 -34.94 20.74 38.12
N ALA A 621 -34.50 19.86 39.02
CA ALA A 621 -35.26 18.73 39.52
C ALA A 621 -36.50 19.20 40.32
N LEU A 622 -37.68 18.65 39.98
CA LEU A 622 -38.89 18.76 40.78
C LEU A 622 -38.77 17.89 42.05
N PRO A 623 -39.43 18.28 43.17
CA PRO A 623 -39.36 17.56 44.43
C PRO A 623 -40.09 16.20 44.34
N PRO A 624 -39.73 15.23 45.20
CA PRO A 624 -40.22 13.85 45.07
C PRO A 624 -41.70 13.74 45.48
N PRO A 625 -42.50 12.89 44.81
CA PRO A 625 -43.86 12.61 45.25
C PRO A 625 -43.87 11.51 46.32
N GLU A 626 -44.75 11.70 47.30
CA GLU A 626 -45.09 10.75 48.35
C GLU A 626 -45.74 9.45 47.83
N ALA A 627 -45.77 8.49 48.74
CA ALA A 627 -45.95 7.06 48.57
C ALA A 627 -47.25 6.54 47.89
N ALA A 628 -47.01 5.50 47.08
CA ALA A 628 -47.67 4.19 47.02
C ALA A 628 -49.16 4.06 46.62
N VAL A 629 -49.40 3.23 45.59
CA VAL A 629 -50.12 1.95 45.73
C VAL A 629 -49.52 0.90 44.77
N THR A 630 -49.24 -0.28 45.33
CA THR A 630 -48.69 -1.51 44.73
C THR A 630 -49.76 -2.45 44.18
N VAL A 631 -49.50 -3.14 43.05
CA VAL A 631 -50.04 -4.49 42.70
C VAL A 631 -48.97 -5.25 41.86
N PRO A 632 -48.79 -6.59 42.02
CA PRO A 632 -47.48 -7.26 41.88
C PRO A 632 -47.19 -8.00 40.55
N HIS A 633 -45.90 -8.21 40.30
CA HIS A 633 -45.32 -8.98 39.18
C HIS A 633 -45.43 -10.50 39.37
N SER A 634 -45.62 -11.21 38.25
CA SER A 634 -45.45 -12.68 38.13
C SER A 634 -44.07 -13.05 37.53
N PRO A 635 -43.48 -14.21 37.88
CA PRO A 635 -42.07 -14.55 37.64
C PRO A 635 -41.79 -15.20 36.26
N PRO A 636 -40.52 -15.29 35.83
CA PRO A 636 -40.15 -15.85 34.53
C PRO A 636 -40.15 -17.39 34.53
N PRO A 637 -40.42 -18.06 33.40
CA PRO A 637 -40.39 -19.52 33.33
C PRO A 637 -38.96 -20.09 33.15
N PRO A 638 -38.70 -21.33 33.60
CA PRO A 638 -37.37 -21.93 33.69
C PRO A 638 -36.94 -22.70 32.43
N SER A 639 -35.63 -22.83 32.27
CA SER A 639 -34.92 -23.67 31.30
C SER A 639 -34.97 -25.16 31.65
N ALA A 640 -35.21 -26.05 30.67
CA ALA A 640 -34.93 -27.50 30.73
C ALA A 640 -34.92 -28.13 29.30
N PRO A 641 -34.54 -29.42 29.08
CA PRO A 641 -33.21 -29.87 28.65
C PRO A 641 -33.19 -30.63 27.29
N ALA A 642 -32.01 -31.15 26.93
CA ALA A 642 -31.68 -31.85 25.68
C ALA A 642 -32.52 -33.10 25.33
N GLY A 643 -32.80 -33.30 24.03
CA GLY A 643 -33.42 -34.48 23.44
C GLY A 643 -33.16 -34.61 21.92
N ALA A 644 -32.94 -35.84 21.46
CA ALA A 644 -32.43 -36.32 20.18
C ALA A 644 -33.32 -36.04 18.91
N PRO A 645 -32.87 -36.37 17.67
CA PRO A 645 -33.21 -35.64 16.45
C PRO A 645 -34.47 -36.12 15.71
N LEU A 646 -35.10 -35.19 14.99
CA LEU A 646 -36.25 -35.39 14.09
C LEU A 646 -35.82 -35.35 12.60
N PRO A 647 -36.56 -36.02 11.69
CA PRO A 647 -36.12 -36.34 10.32
C PRO A 647 -36.19 -35.13 9.37
N PRO A 648 -35.52 -35.19 8.19
CA PRO A 648 -35.49 -34.06 7.26
C PRO A 648 -36.86 -33.80 6.61
N PRO A 649 -37.29 -32.54 6.47
CA PRO A 649 -38.53 -32.20 5.79
C PRO A 649 -38.39 -32.34 4.27
N THR A 650 -39.41 -32.96 3.67
CA THR A 650 -39.60 -33.17 2.24
C THR A 650 -39.99 -31.86 1.57
N VAL A 651 -39.25 -31.44 0.53
CA VAL A 651 -39.62 -30.29 -0.30
C VAL A 651 -40.64 -30.74 -1.35
N ARG A 652 -41.84 -30.15 -1.30
CA ARG A 652 -42.85 -30.25 -2.37
C ARG A 652 -42.50 -29.26 -3.48
N ILE A 653 -42.25 -29.78 -4.69
CA ILE A 653 -42.08 -28.98 -5.91
C ILE A 653 -43.47 -28.61 -6.43
N GLY A 654 -43.78 -27.31 -6.46
CA GLY A 654 -44.89 -26.75 -7.21
C GLY A 654 -44.47 -26.50 -8.66
N THR A 655 -45.20 -27.07 -9.61
CA THR A 655 -45.07 -26.83 -11.06
C THR A 655 -45.70 -25.48 -11.45
N PRO A 656 -45.13 -24.75 -12.43
CA PRO A 656 -45.77 -23.57 -13.02
C PRO A 656 -46.78 -23.95 -14.13
N ASP A 657 -47.86 -23.18 -14.22
CA ASP A 657 -48.90 -23.27 -15.24
C ASP A 657 -48.39 -22.90 -16.65
N LEU A 658 -48.82 -23.68 -17.65
CA LEU A 658 -48.71 -23.38 -19.09
C LEU A 658 -50.12 -23.29 -19.69
N PRO A 659 -50.39 -22.37 -20.65
CA PRO A 659 -51.65 -22.37 -21.41
C PRO A 659 -51.59 -23.35 -22.61
N PRO A 660 -52.76 -23.77 -23.16
CA PRO A 660 -52.91 -25.07 -23.83
C PRO A 660 -52.67 -25.01 -25.36
N PRO A 661 -52.37 -26.15 -26.00
CA PRO A 661 -52.56 -26.31 -27.44
C PRO A 661 -53.85 -27.06 -27.77
N PHE A 662 -54.64 -26.55 -28.70
CA PHE A 662 -55.63 -27.32 -29.45
C PHE A 662 -54.94 -28.03 -30.63
N GLY A 663 -55.26 -29.31 -30.81
CA GLY A 663 -54.50 -30.25 -31.64
C GLY A 663 -54.93 -30.42 -33.10
N ALA A 664 -54.31 -31.41 -33.74
CA ALA A 664 -54.87 -32.29 -34.77
C ALA A 664 -53.88 -33.45 -35.02
N ALA A 665 -54.42 -34.55 -35.52
CA ALA A 665 -53.91 -35.92 -35.40
C ALA A 665 -53.14 -36.45 -36.62
N GLY A 666 -52.47 -37.59 -36.39
CA GLY A 666 -52.11 -38.61 -37.38
C GLY A 666 -50.67 -38.52 -37.89
N ASP A 667 -49.91 -39.60 -38.11
CA ASP A 667 -50.15 -41.03 -37.98
C ASP A 667 -48.77 -41.74 -38.15
N ARG A 668 -48.68 -42.97 -37.66
CA ARG A 668 -47.75 -44.09 -38.01
C ARG A 668 -46.32 -44.21 -37.48
N SER A 669 -46.18 -45.35 -36.78
CA SER A 669 -45.16 -46.40 -36.91
C SER A 669 -43.83 -46.27 -36.16
N ALA A 670 -43.79 -47.02 -35.05
CA ALA A 670 -42.62 -47.73 -34.51
C ALA A 670 -42.38 -49.04 -35.34
N PRO A 671 -41.52 -50.03 -34.95
CA PRO A 671 -40.67 -50.13 -33.75
C PRO A 671 -39.29 -50.88 -33.91
N SER A 672 -38.59 -51.02 -32.75
CA SER A 672 -37.83 -52.23 -32.31
C SER A 672 -36.41 -52.43 -32.90
N ALA A 673 -35.39 -53.03 -32.26
CA ALA A 673 -35.26 -54.01 -31.15
C ALA A 673 -33.80 -53.91 -30.60
N ALA A 674 -33.51 -54.03 -29.30
CA ALA A 674 -33.26 -55.24 -28.47
C ALA A 674 -32.04 -56.13 -28.83
N GLY A 675 -31.22 -56.47 -27.80
CA GLY A 675 -30.36 -57.67 -27.73
C GLY A 675 -28.84 -57.39 -27.70
N ALA A 676 -28.14 -57.38 -26.56
CA ALA A 676 -27.73 -58.47 -25.68
C ALA A 676 -26.54 -59.35 -26.15
N ARG A 677 -25.52 -59.45 -25.27
CA ARG A 677 -24.64 -60.61 -24.92
C ARG A 677 -23.21 -60.75 -25.51
N ARG A 678 -22.27 -60.88 -24.52
CA ARG A 678 -21.20 -61.92 -24.35
C ARG A 678 -20.01 -61.87 -25.33
N LYS A 679 -18.77 -62.30 -25.04
CA LYS A 679 -18.06 -63.11 -24.01
C LYS A 679 -16.54 -62.93 -24.29
N LYS A 680 -15.66 -62.70 -23.30
CA LYS A 680 -14.78 -63.69 -22.60
C LYS A 680 -13.56 -64.24 -23.38
N ARG A 681 -12.43 -64.38 -22.63
CA ARG A 681 -11.33 -65.40 -22.65
C ARG A 681 -10.01 -65.00 -23.36
N HIS A 682 -8.79 -65.40 -22.96
CA HIS A 682 -8.19 -66.36 -21.99
C HIS A 682 -6.71 -65.90 -21.69
N LEU A 683 -6.15 -66.05 -20.47
CA LEU A 683 -5.15 -67.07 -20.01
C LEU A 683 -3.80 -67.05 -20.80
N ALA A 684 -2.56 -67.18 -20.29
CA ALA A 684 -1.97 -67.81 -19.09
C ALA A 684 -0.42 -67.55 -19.08
N LEU A 685 0.23 -67.29 -17.93
CA LEU A 685 1.16 -68.15 -17.12
C LEU A 685 2.70 -68.09 -17.36
N LEU A 686 3.42 -67.82 -16.24
CA LEU A 686 4.66 -68.46 -15.67
C LEU A 686 6.00 -68.42 -16.45
N ALA A 687 7.22 -68.45 -15.86
CA ALA A 687 7.80 -68.34 -14.50
C ALA A 687 9.34 -68.45 -14.57
N ALA A 688 10.03 -67.96 -13.51
CA ALA A 688 11.32 -68.43 -12.92
C ALA A 688 12.64 -68.28 -13.73
N ALA A 689 13.86 -68.14 -13.17
CA ALA A 689 14.44 -67.75 -11.88
C ALA A 689 16.00 -67.80 -12.04
N ALA A 690 16.71 -66.96 -11.28
CA ALA A 690 18.01 -67.17 -10.60
C ALA A 690 19.39 -67.28 -11.33
N ALA A 691 20.32 -66.43 -10.82
CA ALA A 691 21.68 -66.68 -10.29
C ALA A 691 22.97 -66.55 -11.15
N LEU A 692 23.75 -65.49 -10.80
CA LEU A 692 25.18 -65.40 -10.38
C LEU A 692 26.34 -66.03 -11.21
N VAL A 693 27.42 -65.26 -11.45
CA VAL A 693 28.85 -65.53 -11.12
C VAL A 693 29.79 -64.38 -11.55
N ILE A 694 30.91 -64.26 -10.82
CA ILE A 694 31.93 -63.20 -10.65
C ILE A 694 33.12 -63.31 -11.65
N VAL A 695 33.94 -62.24 -11.72
CA VAL A 695 35.43 -62.11 -11.91
C VAL A 695 35.73 -60.99 -12.93
N GLY A 696 36.65 -60.02 -12.81
CA GLY A 696 37.73 -59.66 -11.87
C GLY A 696 38.77 -58.76 -12.59
N GLY A 697 39.55 -57.95 -11.85
CA GLY A 697 40.78 -57.24 -12.31
C GLY A 697 40.74 -55.71 -12.15
N ALA A 698 41.26 -55.10 -11.07
CA ALA A 698 42.68 -54.75 -10.75
C ALA A 698 43.28 -53.69 -11.72
N ALA A 699 43.36 -52.40 -11.35
CA ALA A 699 44.32 -51.71 -10.46
C ALA A 699 45.52 -51.08 -11.22
N VAL A 700 45.64 -49.75 -11.20
CA VAL A 700 46.94 -49.03 -11.16
C VAL A 700 46.82 -47.83 -10.23
N VAL A 701 47.74 -47.80 -9.27
CA VAL A 701 48.00 -46.75 -8.28
C VAL A 701 49.02 -45.76 -8.85
N GLY A 702 48.83 -44.47 -8.55
CA GLY A 702 49.85 -43.43 -8.67
C GLY A 702 49.74 -42.44 -7.52
N GLN A 703 50.69 -42.50 -6.59
CA GLN A 703 50.76 -41.71 -5.36
C GLN A 703 51.41 -40.32 -5.57
N VAL A 704 50.88 -39.34 -4.84
CA VAL A 704 51.54 -38.34 -3.96
C VAL A 704 52.54 -37.34 -4.58
N ASN A 705 52.21 -36.04 -4.46
CA ASN A 705 53.09 -35.08 -3.78
C ASN A 705 52.34 -33.82 -3.29
N SER A 706 52.76 -33.35 -2.12
CA SER A 706 52.17 -32.27 -1.33
C SER A 706 53.08 -31.02 -1.26
N GLY A 707 52.50 -29.85 -1.52
CA GLY A 707 52.87 -28.50 -1.02
C GLY A 707 53.95 -27.70 -1.78
N PRO A 708 54.12 -26.37 -1.53
CA PRO A 708 53.25 -25.40 -0.83
C PRO A 708 53.07 -24.03 -1.56
N THR A 709 52.12 -23.22 -1.04
CA THR A 709 52.06 -21.73 -1.01
C THR A 709 52.41 -20.88 -2.25
N GLY A 710 51.45 -20.06 -2.67
CA GLY A 710 51.69 -18.85 -3.47
C GLY A 710 50.40 -18.05 -3.65
N GLY A 711 50.14 -17.11 -2.75
CA GLY A 711 49.06 -16.14 -2.93
C GLY A 711 49.40 -15.18 -4.06
N ALA A 712 48.41 -14.90 -4.91
CA ALA A 712 48.33 -13.69 -5.71
C ALA A 712 46.87 -13.31 -5.84
N ALA A 713 46.52 -12.19 -5.21
CA ALA A 713 45.27 -11.48 -5.41
C ALA A 713 45.10 -11.20 -6.91
N VAL A 714 43.94 -11.57 -7.47
CA VAL A 714 43.52 -11.12 -8.80
C VAL A 714 42.46 -10.04 -8.61
N ALA A 715 42.75 -8.93 -9.26
CA ALA A 715 42.05 -7.66 -9.20
C ALA A 715 40.55 -7.76 -9.52
N ALA A 716 39.78 -6.96 -8.77
CA ALA A 716 38.42 -6.60 -9.11
C ALA A 716 38.38 -5.85 -10.45
N ALA A 717 37.46 -6.27 -11.31
CA ALA A 717 37.08 -5.63 -12.57
C ALA A 717 35.53 -5.74 -12.72
N PRO A 718 34.89 -4.85 -13.49
CA PRO A 718 33.84 -3.90 -13.08
C PRO A 718 32.43 -4.51 -12.96
N PRO A 719 31.42 -3.79 -12.38
CA PRO A 719 30.09 -4.35 -12.19
C PRO A 719 29.37 -4.55 -13.53
N ALA A 720 28.81 -5.75 -13.72
CA ALA A 720 27.87 -6.05 -14.79
C ALA A 720 26.58 -5.23 -14.59
N ARG A 721 26.06 -4.69 -15.69
CA ARG A 721 24.93 -3.75 -15.73
C ARG A 721 23.58 -4.46 -15.54
N GLY A 722 22.71 -3.77 -14.80
CA GLY A 722 21.36 -4.12 -14.33
C GLY A 722 20.54 -5.04 -15.22
N ALA A 723 20.19 -6.19 -14.65
CA ALA A 723 19.11 -7.05 -15.05
C ALA A 723 17.86 -6.63 -14.25
N ASP A 724 16.92 -5.94 -14.90
CA ASP A 724 15.67 -5.50 -14.29
C ASP A 724 14.56 -6.53 -14.51
N SER A 725 13.78 -6.70 -13.44
CA SER A 725 12.94 -7.83 -13.04
C SER A 725 11.80 -8.20 -13.99
N ALA A 726 11.72 -9.50 -14.33
CA ALA A 726 10.74 -10.13 -15.22
C ALA A 726 9.68 -10.97 -14.47
N GLY A 727 8.45 -11.00 -15.01
CA GLY A 727 7.37 -11.96 -14.72
C GLY A 727 6.16 -11.67 -15.63
N SER A 728 5.37 -12.58 -16.19
CA SER A 728 5.21 -14.01 -15.97
C SER A 728 4.45 -14.76 -17.12
N PHE A 729 4.90 -15.95 -17.56
CA PHE A 729 4.18 -17.11 -18.14
C PHE A 729 4.71 -18.50 -17.69
N ARG A 730 3.93 -19.18 -16.86
CA ARG A 730 3.88 -20.63 -16.58
C ARG A 730 5.10 -21.49 -16.93
N ALA A 731 5.72 -22.06 -15.88
CA ALA A 731 6.54 -23.25 -16.00
C ALA A 731 5.69 -24.41 -16.53
N ILE A 732 5.65 -24.60 -17.83
CA ILE A 732 5.03 -25.79 -18.39
C ILE A 732 6.04 -26.88 -18.12
N GLY A 733 5.82 -27.74 -17.13
CA GLY A 733 6.72 -28.84 -16.89
C GLY A 733 6.12 -29.82 -15.90
N THR A 734 5.99 -31.04 -16.34
CA THR A 734 5.95 -32.19 -15.45
C THR A 734 7.40 -32.52 -15.08
N ASP A 735 7.63 -33.20 -13.97
CA ASP A 735 8.86 -33.05 -13.19
C ASP A 735 10.17 -33.50 -13.86
N ARG A 736 10.23 -33.83 -15.16
CA ARG A 736 11.45 -34.06 -15.97
C ARG A 736 11.44 -33.38 -17.34
N SER A 737 10.40 -32.65 -17.67
CA SER A 737 10.23 -32.00 -18.97
C SER A 737 9.59 -30.62 -18.83
N ALA A 738 9.72 -29.80 -19.86
CA ALA A 738 9.03 -28.52 -19.89
C ALA A 738 8.73 -28.04 -21.30
N LEU A 739 7.75 -27.16 -21.46
CA LEU A 739 7.48 -26.42 -22.69
C LEU A 739 7.71 -24.93 -22.43
N SER A 740 8.32 -24.25 -23.37
CA SER A 740 8.48 -22.81 -23.30
C SER A 740 7.11 -22.15 -23.34
N PRO A 741 6.94 -20.97 -22.73
CA PRO A 741 5.61 -20.42 -22.55
C PRO A 741 4.94 -19.90 -23.84
N ASP A 742 5.71 -19.75 -24.91
CA ASP A 742 5.24 -19.48 -26.27
C ASP A 742 4.85 -20.77 -27.03
N GLY A 743 5.10 -21.95 -26.46
CA GLY A 743 4.84 -23.24 -27.08
C GLY A 743 5.86 -23.65 -28.14
N ALA A 744 6.97 -22.91 -28.30
CA ALA A 744 7.93 -23.12 -29.37
C ALA A 744 9.00 -24.18 -29.07
N THR A 745 9.39 -24.36 -27.81
CA THR A 745 10.53 -25.19 -27.40
C THR A 745 10.17 -26.14 -26.26
N LEU A 746 10.42 -27.43 -26.44
CA LEU A 746 10.30 -28.46 -25.41
C LEU A 746 11.67 -28.73 -24.78
N TYR A 747 11.80 -28.51 -23.48
CA TYR A 747 12.95 -28.86 -22.67
C TYR A 747 12.80 -30.25 -22.05
N LEU A 748 13.90 -30.98 -21.99
CA LEU A 748 13.97 -32.37 -21.57
C LEU A 748 15.17 -32.60 -20.68
N ALA A 749 14.97 -33.25 -19.54
CA ALA A 749 16.07 -33.77 -18.76
C ALA A 749 16.80 -34.83 -19.59
N ALA A 750 18.11 -34.65 -19.79
CA ALA A 750 18.94 -35.55 -20.57
C ALA A 750 20.26 -35.85 -19.84
N THR A 751 20.93 -36.92 -20.26
CA THR A 751 22.27 -37.22 -19.75
C THR A 751 23.23 -36.08 -20.15
N GLY A 752 23.84 -35.44 -19.15
CA GLY A 752 24.79 -34.34 -19.37
C GLY A 752 24.15 -32.94 -19.49
N GLY A 753 22.83 -32.79 -19.34
CA GLY A 753 22.20 -31.47 -19.32
C GLY A 753 20.71 -31.45 -19.64
N VAL A 754 20.26 -30.35 -20.25
CA VAL A 754 18.87 -30.15 -20.67
C VAL A 754 18.81 -30.10 -22.20
N ARG A 755 18.03 -30.98 -22.82
CA ARG A 755 17.82 -31.01 -24.27
C ARG A 755 16.64 -30.11 -24.64
N ALA A 756 16.85 -29.11 -25.47
CA ALA A 756 15.85 -28.22 -26.03
C ALA A 756 15.47 -28.69 -27.45
N LEU A 757 14.21 -29.03 -27.68
CA LEU A 757 13.64 -29.47 -28.95
C LEU A 757 12.68 -28.41 -29.50
N PRO A 758 12.73 -28.06 -30.79
CA PRO A 758 11.62 -27.34 -31.41
C PRO A 758 10.31 -28.14 -31.28
N ALA A 759 9.23 -27.50 -30.87
CA ALA A 759 7.92 -28.15 -30.70
C ALA A 759 7.29 -28.58 -32.06
N THR A 760 7.80 -28.03 -33.16
CA THR A 760 7.47 -28.40 -34.54
C THR A 760 8.32 -29.56 -35.07
N ASP A 761 9.53 -29.77 -34.53
CA ASP A 761 10.46 -30.83 -34.93
C ASP A 761 11.12 -31.47 -33.70
N LEU A 762 10.56 -32.60 -33.28
CA LEU A 762 11.04 -33.34 -32.10
C LEU A 762 12.36 -34.08 -32.34
N ALA A 763 12.89 -34.11 -33.57
CA ALA A 763 14.19 -34.71 -33.88
C ALA A 763 15.36 -33.72 -33.72
N GLY A 764 15.15 -32.44 -34.07
CA GLY A 764 16.17 -31.39 -34.21
C GLY A 764 16.71 -30.72 -32.93
N GLY A 765 16.95 -31.49 -31.86
CA GLY A 765 17.29 -30.95 -30.53
C GLY A 765 18.73 -30.46 -30.31
N VAL A 766 18.90 -29.48 -29.42
CA VAL A 766 20.21 -29.01 -28.91
C VAL A 766 20.31 -29.26 -27.40
N THR A 767 21.48 -29.65 -26.90
CA THR A 767 21.72 -29.85 -25.46
C THR A 767 22.39 -28.63 -24.83
N ILE A 768 21.80 -28.12 -23.75
CA ILE A 768 22.39 -27.15 -22.84
C ILE A 768 23.17 -27.94 -21.76
N PRO A 769 24.50 -27.85 -21.71
CA PRO A 769 25.31 -28.67 -20.81
C PRO A 769 25.10 -28.27 -19.35
N VAL A 770 25.02 -29.27 -18.46
CA VAL A 770 24.97 -29.06 -17.00
C VAL A 770 25.98 -29.98 -16.33
N THR A 771 26.77 -29.41 -15.40
CA THR A 771 27.82 -30.15 -14.69
C THR A 771 27.40 -30.53 -13.26
N GLY A 772 27.94 -31.64 -12.73
CA GLY A 772 27.83 -31.97 -11.31
C GLY A 772 26.61 -32.80 -10.89
N GLY A 773 25.82 -33.37 -11.81
CA GLY A 773 24.76 -34.32 -11.47
C GLY A 773 23.78 -34.61 -12.61
N GLU A 774 22.93 -35.62 -12.40
CA GLU A 774 21.77 -35.89 -13.27
C GLU A 774 20.67 -34.85 -13.00
N VAL A 775 20.07 -34.31 -14.07
CA VAL A 775 18.87 -33.47 -13.97
C VAL A 775 17.70 -34.32 -13.50
N ARG A 776 17.23 -34.05 -12.27
CA ARG A 776 16.08 -34.75 -11.66
C ARG A 776 14.77 -34.10 -12.03
N ALA A 777 14.73 -32.78 -11.98
CA ALA A 777 13.58 -32.00 -12.39
C ALA A 777 13.94 -30.72 -13.09
N LEU A 778 13.00 -30.22 -13.87
CA LEU A 778 13.16 -28.93 -14.51
C LEU A 778 11.84 -28.16 -14.61
N SER A 779 11.96 -26.85 -14.78
CA SER A 779 10.88 -25.92 -15.01
C SER A 779 11.39 -24.75 -15.83
N VAL A 780 10.51 -24.02 -16.50
CA VAL A 780 10.88 -22.85 -17.29
C VAL A 780 10.38 -21.60 -16.58
N SER A 781 11.17 -20.54 -16.62
CA SER A 781 10.77 -19.25 -16.08
C SER A 781 9.58 -18.71 -16.81
N LEU A 782 8.93 -17.80 -16.12
CA LEU A 782 7.65 -17.39 -16.56
C LEU A 782 7.80 -16.58 -17.88
N ASP A 783 8.79 -15.73 -18.02
CA ASP A 783 9.08 -15.06 -19.30
C ASP A 783 9.74 -15.95 -20.38
N GLY A 784 10.01 -17.23 -20.09
CA GLY A 784 10.75 -18.15 -20.96
C GLY A 784 12.25 -17.86 -21.05
N SER A 785 12.76 -16.88 -20.31
CA SER A 785 14.17 -16.45 -20.38
C SER A 785 15.14 -17.38 -19.65
N GLN A 786 14.64 -18.26 -18.78
CA GLN A 786 15.47 -19.14 -17.97
C GLN A 786 14.86 -20.54 -17.88
N VAL A 787 15.72 -21.55 -17.77
CA VAL A 787 15.36 -22.92 -17.45
C VAL A 787 15.98 -23.27 -16.11
N PHE A 788 15.16 -23.68 -15.16
CA PHE A 788 15.60 -24.13 -13.85
C PHE A 788 15.69 -25.64 -13.84
N ALA A 789 16.82 -26.20 -13.41
CA ALA A 789 17.02 -27.63 -13.31
C ALA A 789 17.54 -28.04 -11.93
N SER A 790 16.90 -29.01 -11.28
CA SER A 790 17.39 -29.62 -10.04
C SER A 790 18.34 -30.78 -10.34
N LEU A 791 19.40 -30.91 -9.54
CA LEU A 791 20.46 -31.90 -9.72
C LEU A 791 20.46 -32.94 -8.59
N GLY A 792 20.55 -34.21 -8.96
CA GLY A 792 20.48 -35.37 -8.05
C GLY A 792 21.82 -36.01 -7.66
N GLY A 793 22.91 -35.24 -7.66
CA GLY A 793 24.27 -35.75 -7.42
C GLY A 793 24.77 -35.65 -5.97
N ALA A 794 26.08 -35.88 -5.77
CA ALA A 794 26.74 -35.76 -4.46
C ALA A 794 26.60 -34.36 -3.83
N VAL A 795 26.44 -33.34 -4.67
CA VAL A 795 26.15 -31.96 -4.28
C VAL A 795 24.81 -31.57 -4.93
N PRO A 796 23.67 -31.75 -4.23
CA PRO A 796 22.38 -31.37 -4.78
C PRO A 796 22.29 -29.86 -4.94
N ALA A 797 21.73 -29.42 -6.07
CA ALA A 797 21.66 -28.00 -6.43
C ALA A 797 20.47 -27.73 -7.37
N VAL A 798 20.09 -26.46 -7.47
CA VAL A 798 19.32 -25.93 -8.60
C VAL A 798 20.26 -25.12 -9.47
N VAL A 799 20.24 -25.34 -10.77
CA VAL A 799 20.93 -24.51 -11.75
C VAL A 799 19.92 -23.69 -12.55
N VAL A 800 20.32 -22.48 -12.90
CA VAL A 800 19.60 -21.58 -13.79
C VAL A 800 20.35 -21.56 -15.11
N LEU A 801 19.65 -21.87 -16.19
CA LEU A 801 20.19 -21.93 -17.53
C LEU A 801 19.57 -20.84 -18.39
N ASP A 802 20.39 -20.17 -19.19
CA ASP A 802 19.91 -19.31 -20.26
C ASP A 802 19.69 -20.19 -21.51
N PRO A 803 18.44 -20.34 -22.00
CA PRO A 803 18.13 -21.17 -23.15
C PRO A 803 18.61 -20.57 -24.47
N VAL A 804 18.82 -19.25 -24.55
CA VAL A 804 19.30 -18.55 -25.74
C VAL A 804 20.83 -18.65 -25.82
N ALA A 805 21.52 -18.29 -24.73
CA ALA A 805 22.98 -18.38 -24.64
C ALA A 805 23.48 -19.83 -24.50
N ARG A 806 22.59 -20.76 -24.12
CA ARG A 806 22.86 -22.19 -23.91
C ARG A 806 23.93 -22.44 -22.87
N SER A 807 23.86 -21.70 -21.77
CA SER A 807 24.85 -21.75 -20.70
C SER A 807 24.19 -21.68 -19.33
N GLU A 808 24.89 -22.22 -18.33
CA GLU A 808 24.55 -22.02 -16.92
C GLU A 808 24.87 -20.58 -16.51
N VAL A 809 23.89 -19.88 -15.93
CA VAL A 809 24.01 -18.49 -15.46
C VAL A 809 23.92 -18.38 -13.94
N GLY A 810 23.48 -19.44 -13.26
CA GLY A 810 23.40 -19.48 -11.80
C GLY A 810 23.36 -20.90 -11.24
N ARG A 811 23.88 -21.07 -10.02
CA ARG A 811 23.88 -22.34 -9.29
C ARG A 811 23.69 -22.11 -7.80
N PHE A 812 22.72 -22.81 -7.23
CA PHE A 812 22.33 -22.68 -5.83
C PHE A 812 22.33 -24.06 -5.18
N GLN A 813 23.15 -24.24 -4.16
CA GLN A 813 23.27 -25.51 -3.46
C GLN A 813 22.01 -25.76 -2.61
N LEU A 814 21.44 -26.95 -2.74
CA LEU A 814 20.29 -27.37 -1.97
C LEU A 814 20.70 -28.25 -0.77
N PRO A 815 19.88 -28.27 0.30
CA PRO A 815 20.10 -29.16 1.44
C PRO A 815 19.85 -30.65 1.11
N ALA A 816 19.11 -30.94 0.04
CA ALA A 816 18.82 -32.28 -0.46
C ALA A 816 18.43 -32.21 -1.94
N ALA A 817 18.52 -33.33 -2.65
CA ALA A 817 18.08 -33.41 -4.05
C ALA A 817 16.57 -33.15 -4.15
N ALA A 818 16.17 -32.16 -4.95
CA ALA A 818 14.77 -31.82 -5.13
C ALA A 818 14.11 -32.65 -6.23
N ALA A 819 12.93 -33.22 -5.94
CA ALA A 819 12.12 -33.96 -6.91
C ALA A 819 11.26 -33.05 -7.80
N SER A 820 11.02 -31.81 -7.36
CA SER A 820 10.31 -30.80 -8.13
C SER A 820 10.90 -29.43 -7.80
N VAL A 821 11.00 -28.56 -8.79
CA VAL A 821 11.41 -27.15 -8.66
C VAL A 821 10.44 -26.30 -9.47
N ARG A 822 9.94 -25.20 -8.88
CA ARG A 822 8.99 -24.30 -9.53
C ARG A 822 9.33 -22.84 -9.23
N PRO A 823 9.31 -21.95 -10.24
CA PRO A 823 9.39 -20.52 -9.99
C PRO A 823 8.13 -20.02 -9.29
N VAL A 824 8.30 -19.01 -8.44
CA VAL A 824 7.20 -18.31 -7.79
C VAL A 824 6.78 -17.13 -8.66
N PRO A 825 5.52 -17.06 -9.14
CA PRO A 825 5.04 -15.94 -9.94
C PRO A 825 5.27 -14.57 -9.31
N GLY A 826 5.88 -13.67 -10.08
CA GLY A 826 6.17 -12.29 -9.67
C GLY A 826 7.24 -12.13 -8.58
N ARG A 827 7.95 -13.20 -8.21
CA ARG A 827 9.03 -13.15 -7.21
C ARG A 827 10.32 -13.74 -7.79
N PRO A 828 11.51 -13.28 -7.36
CA PRO A 828 12.80 -13.86 -7.76
C PRO A 828 13.07 -15.21 -7.08
N GLU A 829 12.03 -15.90 -6.60
CA GLU A 829 12.13 -17.09 -5.76
C GLU A 829 11.79 -18.35 -6.55
N LEU A 830 12.50 -19.44 -6.26
CA LEU A 830 12.16 -20.80 -6.66
C LEU A 830 11.80 -21.59 -5.41
N VAL A 831 10.75 -22.40 -5.50
CA VAL A 831 10.40 -23.36 -4.46
C VAL A 831 10.74 -24.75 -4.97
N ALA A 832 11.43 -25.53 -4.14
CA ALA A 832 11.83 -26.89 -4.45
C ALA A 832 11.30 -27.88 -3.39
N ALA A 833 10.63 -28.93 -3.86
CA ALA A 833 10.16 -30.02 -3.00
C ALA A 833 11.34 -30.90 -2.61
N LEU A 834 11.50 -31.17 -1.31
CA LEU A 834 12.57 -32.00 -0.76
C LEU A 834 12.01 -33.35 -0.31
N PRO A 835 12.14 -34.42 -1.11
CA PRO A 835 11.66 -35.75 -0.74
C PRO A 835 12.22 -36.22 0.59
N GLY A 836 11.38 -36.91 1.38
CA GLY A 836 11.75 -37.42 2.70
C GLY A 836 11.93 -36.36 3.79
N ARG A 837 11.73 -35.06 3.49
CA ARG A 837 11.78 -33.97 4.47
C ARG A 837 10.46 -33.22 4.49
N ARG A 838 9.92 -32.94 5.69
CA ARG A 838 8.78 -32.02 5.87
C ARG A 838 9.24 -30.57 5.80
N ALA A 839 9.91 -30.22 4.69
CA ALA A 839 10.41 -28.90 4.38
C ALA A 839 10.46 -28.72 2.86
N VAL A 840 10.38 -27.47 2.40
CA VAL A 840 10.74 -27.09 1.03
C VAL A 840 12.03 -26.28 1.07
N ALA A 841 12.73 -26.17 -0.05
CA ALA A 841 13.79 -25.17 -0.20
C ALA A 841 13.21 -23.96 -0.95
N LEU A 842 13.41 -22.77 -0.40
CA LEU A 842 13.13 -21.50 -1.06
C LEU A 842 14.48 -20.91 -1.49
N VAL A 843 14.65 -20.71 -2.78
CA VAL A 843 15.88 -20.20 -3.40
C VAL A 843 15.59 -18.83 -3.99
N ASP A 844 16.15 -17.78 -3.42
CA ASP A 844 16.10 -16.44 -4.00
C ASP A 844 17.25 -16.29 -5.01
N THR A 845 16.92 -16.20 -6.29
CA THR A 845 17.91 -16.13 -7.37
C THR A 845 18.61 -14.78 -7.47
N SER A 846 18.05 -13.73 -6.86
CA SER A 846 18.62 -12.37 -6.86
C SER A 846 19.67 -12.19 -5.77
N THR A 847 19.40 -12.71 -4.58
CA THR A 847 20.32 -12.64 -3.42
C THR A 847 21.23 -13.86 -3.30
N GLY A 848 20.87 -14.96 -3.98
CA GLY A 848 21.52 -16.26 -3.87
C GLY A 848 21.27 -16.96 -2.54
N THR A 849 20.28 -16.50 -1.76
CA THR A 849 19.95 -17.09 -0.46
C THR A 849 19.09 -18.35 -0.63
N VAL A 850 19.37 -19.35 0.20
CA VAL A 850 18.59 -20.60 0.25
C VAL A 850 18.08 -20.79 1.67
N THR A 851 16.77 -20.79 1.84
CA THR A 851 16.11 -21.05 3.13
C THR A 851 15.30 -22.34 3.07
N THR A 852 14.95 -22.88 4.24
CA THR A 852 14.25 -24.18 4.35
C THR A 852 13.03 -24.08 5.25
N PRO A 853 11.96 -23.39 4.81
CA PRO A 853 10.75 -23.31 5.60
C PRO A 853 10.11 -24.70 5.78
N PRO A 854 9.44 -24.94 6.92
CA PRO A 854 8.77 -26.20 7.17
C PRO A 854 7.58 -26.40 6.23
N SER A 855 7.28 -27.65 5.95
CA SER A 855 6.18 -28.07 5.07
C SER A 855 5.21 -29.00 5.82
N PRO A 856 3.90 -28.94 5.56
CA PRO A 856 2.94 -29.84 6.17
C PRO A 856 3.18 -31.32 5.81
N LEU A 857 3.87 -31.63 4.71
CA LEU A 857 4.24 -33.00 4.34
C LEU A 857 5.59 -33.07 3.61
N ALA A 858 6.17 -34.27 3.54
CA ALA A 858 7.38 -34.52 2.76
C ALA A 858 7.00 -34.75 1.30
N ALA A 859 7.13 -33.73 0.46
CA ALA A 859 6.53 -33.69 -0.87
C ALA A 859 7.46 -34.27 -1.95
N ASP A 860 6.88 -35.06 -2.85
CA ASP A 860 7.51 -35.47 -4.11
C ASP A 860 7.12 -34.51 -5.24
N TRP A 861 5.88 -34.00 -5.19
CA TRP A 861 5.32 -33.09 -6.17
C TRP A 861 5.02 -31.73 -5.55
N LEU A 862 5.28 -30.68 -6.33
CA LEU A 862 4.99 -29.30 -5.97
C LEU A 862 4.32 -28.58 -7.15
N ARG A 863 3.24 -27.85 -6.86
CA ARG A 863 2.62 -26.88 -7.75
C ARG A 863 2.51 -25.55 -7.02
N VAL A 864 2.78 -24.45 -7.71
CA VAL A 864 2.69 -23.10 -7.17
C VAL A 864 1.45 -22.44 -7.76
N GLY A 865 0.62 -21.85 -6.91
CA GLY A 865 -0.54 -21.07 -7.31
C GLY A 865 -0.14 -19.84 -8.11
N LEU A 866 -1.04 -19.38 -8.97
CA LEU A 866 -0.83 -18.18 -9.78
C LEU A 866 -0.53 -16.91 -8.98
N ASP A 867 -1.06 -16.85 -7.76
CA ASP A 867 -0.84 -15.74 -6.84
C ASP A 867 0.59 -15.73 -6.27
N GLY A 868 1.38 -16.78 -6.51
CA GLY A 868 2.69 -17.00 -5.88
C GLY A 868 2.60 -17.21 -4.36
N ARG A 869 1.40 -17.16 -3.78
CA ARG A 869 1.17 -17.19 -2.34
C ARG A 869 0.83 -18.60 -1.85
N ALA A 870 0.26 -19.48 -2.66
CA ALA A 870 -0.06 -20.85 -2.24
C ALA A 870 0.81 -21.92 -2.94
N TRP A 871 1.37 -22.84 -2.18
CA TRP A 871 2.17 -23.97 -2.67
C TRP A 871 1.49 -25.29 -2.33
N PHE A 872 1.09 -26.03 -3.36
CA PHE A 872 0.42 -27.32 -3.25
C PHE A 872 1.44 -28.45 -3.32
N LEU A 873 1.44 -29.27 -2.28
CA LEU A 873 2.46 -30.25 -1.97
C LEU A 873 1.80 -31.62 -1.89
N ALA A 874 2.32 -32.61 -2.61
CA ALA A 874 1.80 -33.96 -2.59
C ALA A 874 2.93 -34.98 -2.52
N ASN A 875 2.65 -36.16 -1.97
CA ASN A 875 3.54 -37.31 -2.01
C ASN A 875 2.74 -38.59 -2.22
N ALA A 876 3.42 -39.65 -2.67
CA ALA A 876 2.75 -40.89 -3.06
C ALA A 876 2.20 -41.70 -1.86
N ASP A 877 2.59 -41.35 -0.64
CA ASP A 877 2.37 -42.16 0.55
C ASP A 877 1.30 -41.59 1.51
N THR A 878 0.89 -40.33 1.33
CA THR A 878 -0.04 -39.64 2.24
C THR A 878 -1.36 -39.36 1.54
N ALA A 879 -2.48 -39.78 2.13
CA ALA A 879 -3.83 -39.46 1.66
C ALA A 879 -4.24 -38.01 2.00
N ALA A 880 -3.37 -37.05 1.70
CA ALA A 880 -3.59 -35.63 1.92
C ALA A 880 -2.78 -34.79 0.93
N LEU A 881 -3.32 -33.62 0.61
CA LEU A 881 -2.63 -32.57 -0.12
C LEU A 881 -2.19 -31.48 0.86
N GLY A 882 -0.90 -31.22 0.94
CA GLY A 882 -0.33 -30.13 1.72
C GLY A 882 -0.52 -28.79 1.01
N VAL A 883 -0.79 -27.75 1.78
CA VAL A 883 -0.86 -26.36 1.29
C VAL A 883 -0.03 -25.48 2.22
N THR A 884 1.02 -24.87 1.68
CA THR A 884 1.83 -23.87 2.40
C THR A 884 1.56 -22.50 1.80
N LEU A 885 1.48 -21.47 2.65
CA LEU A 885 1.43 -20.09 2.18
C LEU A 885 2.82 -19.48 2.20
N ALA A 886 3.21 -18.74 1.16
CA ALA A 886 4.56 -18.21 0.97
C ALA A 886 5.03 -17.34 2.15
N ASP A 887 4.11 -16.62 2.80
CA ASP A 887 4.42 -15.72 3.91
C ASP A 887 4.17 -16.38 5.29
N SER A 888 3.85 -17.68 5.33
CA SER A 888 3.53 -18.42 6.56
C SER A 888 4.58 -19.48 6.88
N ALA A 889 5.04 -19.50 8.14
CA ALA A 889 5.87 -20.57 8.67
C ALA A 889 5.09 -21.88 8.94
N VAL A 890 3.78 -21.93 8.71
CA VAL A 890 2.94 -23.11 8.97
C VAL A 890 2.00 -23.35 7.78
N GLY A 891 2.04 -24.57 7.23
CA GLY A 891 1.10 -25.05 6.21
C GLY A 891 -0.04 -25.91 6.78
N THR A 892 -1.07 -26.15 5.99
CA THR A 892 -2.24 -26.99 6.30
C THR A 892 -2.31 -28.20 5.37
N THR A 893 -3.26 -29.10 5.60
CA THR A 893 -3.53 -30.26 4.74
C THR A 893 -5.01 -30.35 4.38
N ILE A 894 -5.28 -30.68 3.11
CA ILE A 894 -6.61 -31.05 2.61
C ILE A 894 -6.67 -32.58 2.55
N PRO A 895 -7.61 -33.25 3.27
CA PRO A 895 -7.73 -34.70 3.24
C PRO A 895 -8.15 -35.19 1.86
N LEU A 896 -7.55 -36.28 1.39
CA LEU A 896 -7.87 -36.92 0.12
C LEU A 896 -8.48 -38.32 0.35
N PRO A 897 -9.29 -38.85 -0.58
CA PRO A 897 -9.83 -40.20 -0.48
C PRO A 897 -8.76 -41.31 -0.49
N GLY A 898 -7.55 -41.00 -0.96
CA GLY A 898 -6.40 -41.90 -0.99
C GLY A 898 -5.12 -41.14 -1.37
N PRO A 899 -3.97 -41.81 -1.39
CA PRO A 899 -2.71 -41.18 -1.79
C PRO A 899 -2.76 -40.66 -3.23
N PRO A 900 -2.28 -39.44 -3.49
CA PRO A 900 -2.29 -38.86 -4.82
C PRO A 900 -1.26 -39.54 -5.72
N ALA A 901 -1.67 -39.87 -6.96
CA ALA A 901 -0.78 -40.39 -8.00
C ALA A 901 -0.12 -39.26 -8.80
N VAL A 902 -0.85 -38.17 -9.03
CA VAL A 902 -0.38 -36.98 -9.74
C VAL A 902 -1.31 -35.80 -9.44
N ILE A 903 -0.75 -34.59 -9.44
CA ILE A 903 -1.50 -33.34 -9.28
C ILE A 903 -1.25 -32.39 -10.45
N ALA A 904 -2.29 -31.66 -10.86
CA ALA A 904 -2.21 -30.59 -11.84
C ALA A 904 -3.08 -29.41 -11.41
N ILE A 905 -2.53 -28.21 -11.50
CA ILE A 905 -3.25 -26.99 -11.15
C ILE A 905 -3.74 -26.30 -12.43
N ARG A 906 -4.98 -25.81 -12.38
CA ARG A 906 -5.58 -24.95 -13.38
C ARG A 906 -5.14 -23.54 -13.06
N GLU A 907 -4.38 -22.99 -13.98
CA GLU A 907 -3.67 -21.74 -13.79
C GLU A 907 -4.44 -20.54 -14.38
N THR A 908 -5.77 -20.57 -14.40
CA THR A 908 -6.64 -19.48 -14.90
C THR A 908 -7.77 -19.17 -13.92
N GLY A 909 -8.06 -17.88 -13.70
CA GLY A 909 -9.22 -17.41 -12.92
C GLY A 909 -8.90 -17.12 -11.45
N VAL A 910 -9.82 -16.41 -10.79
CA VAL A 910 -9.71 -15.96 -9.39
C VAL A 910 -9.75 -17.12 -8.38
N ARG A 911 -10.37 -18.25 -8.77
CA ARG A 911 -10.38 -19.51 -8.00
C ARG A 911 -9.53 -20.53 -8.75
N GLN A 912 -8.47 -20.99 -8.11
CA GLN A 912 -7.57 -21.99 -8.69
C GLN A 912 -8.23 -23.36 -8.56
N GLN A 913 -8.28 -24.14 -9.64
CA GLN A 913 -8.76 -25.52 -9.59
C GLN A 913 -7.59 -26.47 -9.55
N LEU A 914 -7.60 -27.43 -8.64
CA LEU A 914 -6.57 -28.46 -8.56
C LEU A 914 -7.18 -29.81 -8.91
N ALA A 915 -6.66 -30.43 -9.96
CA ALA A 915 -6.94 -31.82 -10.28
C ALA A 915 -5.98 -32.72 -9.50
N VAL A 916 -6.56 -33.64 -8.72
CA VAL A 916 -5.84 -34.62 -7.91
C VAL A 916 -6.31 -36.02 -8.31
N ALA A 917 -5.40 -36.82 -8.83
CA ALA A 917 -5.66 -38.21 -9.16
C ALA A 917 -5.45 -39.10 -7.92
N THR A 918 -6.45 -39.89 -7.54
CA THR A 918 -6.40 -40.90 -6.47
C THR A 918 -6.99 -42.22 -6.97
N GLY A 919 -6.17 -43.27 -7.07
CA GLY A 919 -6.61 -44.53 -7.67
C GLY A 919 -7.12 -44.34 -9.11
N ALA A 920 -8.37 -44.73 -9.41
CA ALA A 920 -9.03 -44.50 -10.70
C ALA A 920 -9.96 -43.26 -10.71
N THR A 921 -9.77 -42.34 -9.78
CA THR A 921 -10.60 -41.13 -9.62
C THR A 921 -9.76 -39.87 -9.81
N VAL A 922 -10.30 -38.90 -10.53
CA VAL A 922 -9.76 -37.54 -10.58
C VAL A 922 -10.71 -36.61 -9.85
N ALA A 923 -10.27 -36.06 -8.72
CA ALA A 923 -11.00 -35.04 -7.97
C ALA A 923 -10.55 -33.65 -8.43
N VAL A 924 -11.49 -32.74 -8.65
CA VAL A 924 -11.23 -31.32 -8.90
C VAL A 924 -11.58 -30.56 -7.63
N LEU A 925 -10.60 -29.88 -7.05
CA LEU A 925 -10.73 -29.08 -5.83
C LEU A 925 -10.68 -27.60 -6.20
N GLU A 926 -11.53 -26.77 -5.59
CA GLU A 926 -11.44 -25.31 -5.67
C GLU A 926 -10.59 -24.74 -4.52
N TRP A 927 -9.72 -23.80 -4.86
CA TRP A 927 -8.91 -23.01 -3.94
C TRP A 927 -9.23 -21.51 -4.10
N PRO A 928 -9.36 -20.73 -3.00
CA PRO A 928 -9.20 -21.12 -1.60
C PRO A 928 -10.39 -21.91 -1.03
N GLY A 929 -10.11 -22.81 -0.08
CA GLY A 929 -11.13 -23.58 0.66
C GLY A 929 -11.04 -25.09 0.50
N GLY A 930 -10.48 -25.60 -0.60
CA GLY A 930 -10.26 -27.03 -0.84
C GLY A 930 -11.54 -27.83 -1.10
N ALA A 931 -12.64 -27.18 -1.46
CA ALA A 931 -13.91 -27.84 -1.72
C ALA A 931 -13.85 -28.65 -3.02
N ALA A 932 -14.27 -29.91 -2.99
CA ALA A 932 -14.37 -30.72 -4.21
C ALA A 932 -15.54 -30.24 -5.06
N THR A 933 -15.27 -29.81 -6.29
CA THR A 933 -16.27 -29.35 -7.27
C THR A 933 -16.61 -30.40 -8.31
N ALA A 934 -15.71 -31.35 -8.57
CA ALA A 934 -15.98 -32.49 -9.44
C ALA A 934 -15.22 -33.75 -8.98
N SER A 935 -15.78 -34.91 -9.31
CA SER A 935 -15.14 -36.22 -9.12
C SER A 935 -15.44 -37.08 -10.34
N VAL A 936 -14.38 -37.42 -11.09
CA VAL A 936 -14.48 -38.13 -12.37
C VAL A 936 -13.84 -39.50 -12.24
N GLN A 937 -14.61 -40.54 -12.55
CA GLN A 937 -14.07 -41.90 -12.67
C GLN A 937 -13.41 -42.06 -14.04
N VAL A 938 -12.16 -42.51 -14.05
CA VAL A 938 -11.42 -42.82 -15.28
C VAL A 938 -11.27 -44.33 -15.46
N PRO A 939 -11.30 -44.86 -16.70
CA PRO A 939 -11.34 -46.31 -16.94
C PRO A 939 -10.09 -47.07 -16.45
N THR A 940 -8.93 -46.41 -16.47
CA THR A 940 -7.66 -46.93 -15.95
C THR A 940 -6.97 -45.89 -15.08
N GLY A 941 -5.97 -46.31 -14.30
CA GLY A 941 -5.25 -45.41 -13.40
C GLY A 941 -4.60 -44.24 -14.16
N PRO A 942 -4.86 -42.97 -13.78
CA PRO A 942 -4.25 -41.80 -14.38
C PRO A 942 -2.75 -41.76 -14.05
N ARG A 943 -1.95 -41.39 -15.04
CA ARG A 943 -0.49 -41.30 -14.98
C ARG A 943 0.01 -39.86 -15.06
N ALA A 944 -0.63 -39.05 -15.88
CA ALA A 944 -0.34 -37.63 -16.01
C ALA A 944 -1.63 -36.83 -16.20
N LEU A 945 -1.62 -35.59 -15.73
CA LEU A 945 -2.74 -34.65 -15.82
C LEU A 945 -2.23 -33.34 -16.44
N ALA A 946 -2.96 -32.79 -17.40
CA ALA A 946 -2.68 -31.48 -17.95
C ALA A 946 -3.98 -30.74 -18.27
N TRP A 947 -4.11 -29.50 -17.80
CA TRP A 947 -5.26 -28.66 -18.11
C TRP A 947 -5.16 -28.08 -19.51
N ALA A 948 -6.30 -27.94 -20.19
CA ALA A 948 -6.39 -27.08 -21.36
C ALA A 948 -6.16 -25.61 -20.95
N PRO A 949 -5.58 -24.77 -21.82
CA PRO A 949 -5.37 -23.35 -21.54
C PRO A 949 -6.66 -22.59 -21.18
N GLU A 950 -7.78 -22.94 -21.84
CA GLU A 950 -9.11 -22.35 -21.59
C GLU A 950 -9.82 -22.96 -20.35
N GLY A 951 -9.26 -24.02 -19.76
CA GLY A 951 -9.57 -24.45 -18.39
C GLY A 951 -10.88 -25.21 -18.14
N ALA A 952 -11.76 -25.39 -19.13
CA ALA A 952 -12.95 -26.25 -19.01
C ALA A 952 -12.66 -27.75 -19.21
N ILE A 953 -11.49 -28.06 -19.76
CA ILE A 953 -11.09 -29.41 -20.17
C ILE A 953 -9.80 -29.80 -19.44
N LEU A 954 -9.81 -31.00 -18.88
CA LEU A 954 -8.64 -31.67 -18.29
C LEU A 954 -8.26 -32.86 -19.17
N TYR A 955 -7.00 -32.94 -19.58
CA TYR A 955 -6.44 -34.09 -20.26
C TYR A 955 -5.83 -35.05 -19.24
N VAL A 956 -6.23 -36.31 -19.31
CA VAL A 956 -5.78 -37.37 -18.41
C VAL A 956 -5.11 -38.46 -19.23
N ALA A 957 -3.79 -38.58 -19.12
CA ALA A 957 -3.08 -39.70 -19.72
C ALA A 957 -3.23 -40.92 -18.81
N ASP A 958 -3.73 -42.01 -19.36
CA ASP A 958 -4.11 -43.21 -18.62
C ASP A 958 -3.04 -44.32 -18.72
N ALA A 959 -3.14 -45.31 -17.84
CA ALA A 959 -2.19 -46.43 -17.81
C ALA A 959 -2.32 -47.39 -19.01
N ALA A 960 -3.37 -47.27 -19.82
CA ALA A 960 -3.56 -48.04 -21.05
C ALA A 960 -2.95 -47.37 -22.29
N GLY A 961 -2.32 -46.19 -22.15
CA GLY A 961 -1.72 -45.44 -23.25
C GLY A 961 -2.73 -44.64 -24.07
N SER A 962 -3.83 -44.22 -23.42
CA SER A 962 -4.84 -43.34 -23.98
C SER A 962 -4.83 -41.97 -23.29
N LEU A 963 -5.23 -40.95 -24.02
CA LEU A 963 -5.44 -39.60 -23.50
C LEU A 963 -6.95 -39.33 -23.40
N LEU A 964 -7.47 -39.23 -22.18
CA LEU A 964 -8.87 -38.96 -21.90
C LEU A 964 -9.07 -37.45 -21.85
N VAL A 965 -10.09 -36.97 -22.55
CA VAL A 965 -10.57 -35.58 -22.51
C VAL A 965 -11.70 -35.52 -21.50
N VAL A 966 -11.48 -34.80 -20.41
CA VAL A 966 -12.42 -34.72 -19.29
C VAL A 966 -13.03 -33.32 -19.24
N ASP A 967 -14.35 -33.26 -19.32
CA ASP A 967 -15.11 -32.04 -19.00
C ASP A 967 -15.32 -32.01 -17.49
N THR A 968 -14.66 -31.07 -16.83
CA THR A 968 -14.66 -30.98 -15.37
C THR A 968 -15.94 -30.34 -14.83
N ALA A 969 -16.64 -29.53 -15.62
CA ALA A 969 -17.92 -28.95 -15.24
C ALA A 969 -19.04 -29.99 -15.24
N ARG A 970 -19.01 -30.92 -16.20
CA ARG A 970 -19.96 -32.02 -16.31
C ARG A 970 -19.52 -33.28 -15.56
N ALA A 971 -18.27 -33.31 -15.09
CA ALA A 971 -17.64 -34.45 -14.44
C ALA A 971 -17.68 -35.75 -15.28
N ILE A 972 -17.47 -35.64 -16.60
CA ILE A 972 -17.49 -36.77 -17.53
C ILE A 972 -16.27 -36.81 -18.44
N VAL A 973 -15.89 -38.02 -18.87
CA VAL A 973 -14.97 -38.22 -19.99
C VAL A 973 -15.76 -37.99 -21.28
N THR A 974 -15.40 -36.96 -22.05
CA THR A 974 -16.08 -36.61 -23.32
C THR A 974 -15.47 -37.31 -24.52
N ARG A 975 -14.17 -37.62 -24.47
CA ARG A 975 -13.46 -38.28 -25.57
C ARG A 975 -12.24 -39.06 -25.08
N THR A 976 -11.85 -40.09 -25.83
CA THR A 976 -10.61 -40.84 -25.63
C THR A 976 -9.79 -40.83 -26.91
N ILE A 977 -8.54 -40.38 -26.82
CA ILE A 977 -7.58 -40.33 -27.93
C ILE A 977 -6.56 -41.45 -27.73
N PRO A 978 -6.44 -42.43 -28.65
CA PRO A 978 -5.43 -43.47 -28.55
C PRO A 978 -4.05 -42.89 -28.88
N VAL A 979 -3.12 -42.93 -27.93
CA VAL A 979 -1.73 -42.46 -28.13
C VAL A 979 -0.79 -43.64 -28.37
N GLY A 980 -1.09 -44.80 -27.76
CA GLY A 980 -0.35 -46.05 -27.97
C GLY A 980 0.92 -46.21 -27.13
N ALA A 981 1.23 -45.22 -26.29
CA ALA A 981 2.35 -45.23 -25.36
C ALA A 981 1.91 -44.77 -23.97
N VAL A 982 2.55 -45.31 -22.92
CA VAL A 982 2.25 -44.94 -21.53
C VAL A 982 2.96 -43.64 -21.20
N ALA A 983 2.17 -42.62 -20.83
CA ALA A 983 2.72 -41.35 -20.38
C ALA A 983 3.47 -41.51 -19.05
N ALA A 984 4.69 -40.99 -19.01
CA ALA A 984 5.27 -40.51 -17.76
C ALA A 984 4.69 -39.14 -17.41
N GLU A 985 4.47 -38.32 -18.43
CA GLU A 985 4.35 -36.87 -18.31
C GLU A 985 3.57 -36.30 -19.51
N LEU A 986 2.82 -35.22 -19.29
CA LEU A 986 1.97 -34.62 -20.31
C LEU A 986 1.94 -33.10 -20.16
N VAL A 987 2.09 -32.43 -21.28
CA VAL A 987 2.04 -30.98 -21.41
C VAL A 987 1.11 -30.60 -22.56
N VAL A 988 0.35 -29.50 -22.41
CA VAL A 988 -0.52 -28.96 -23.46
C VAL A 988 0.05 -27.64 -23.95
N SER A 989 0.03 -27.41 -25.27
CA SER A 989 0.49 -26.17 -25.88
C SER A 989 -0.38 -24.97 -25.46
N PRO A 990 0.17 -23.75 -25.43
CA PRO A 990 -0.59 -22.55 -25.02
C PRO A 990 -1.83 -22.27 -25.88
N ASP A 991 -1.82 -22.65 -27.15
CA ASP A 991 -2.96 -22.55 -28.07
C ASP A 991 -3.99 -23.69 -27.89
N GLY A 992 -3.73 -24.65 -26.98
CA GLY A 992 -4.60 -25.78 -26.69
C GLY A 992 -4.68 -26.84 -27.80
N ARG A 993 -3.93 -26.67 -28.89
CA ARG A 993 -4.03 -27.49 -30.09
C ARG A 993 -3.27 -28.82 -29.99
N TYR A 994 -2.12 -28.82 -29.32
CA TYR A 994 -1.24 -29.97 -29.26
C TYR A 994 -0.94 -30.39 -27.82
N GLY A 995 -0.89 -31.71 -27.61
CA GLY A 995 -0.36 -32.33 -26.42
C GLY A 995 1.03 -32.88 -26.71
N TYR A 996 1.98 -32.64 -25.82
CA TYR A 996 3.30 -33.25 -25.85
C TYR A 996 3.36 -34.27 -24.72
N GLN A 997 3.24 -35.54 -25.09
CA GLN A 997 3.33 -36.67 -24.17
C GLN A 997 4.77 -37.15 -24.11
N TYR A 998 5.29 -37.22 -22.90
CA TYR A 998 6.57 -37.85 -22.61
C TYR A 998 6.32 -39.27 -22.14
N ASN A 999 6.90 -40.22 -22.85
CA ASN A 999 6.64 -41.63 -22.66
C ASN A 999 7.59 -42.23 -21.63
N ALA A 1000 7.15 -43.30 -20.95
CA ALA A 1000 7.96 -44.01 -19.98
C ALA A 1000 9.26 -44.61 -20.56
N ASP A 1001 9.34 -44.79 -21.89
CA ASP A 1001 10.53 -45.25 -22.61
C ASP A 1001 11.52 -44.12 -22.98
N GLY A 1002 11.20 -42.87 -22.64
CA GLY A 1002 12.03 -41.69 -22.91
C GLY A 1002 11.75 -41.01 -24.26
N SER A 1003 10.81 -41.51 -25.05
CA SER A 1003 10.37 -40.85 -26.30
C SER A 1003 9.35 -39.73 -26.04
N VAL A 1004 9.14 -38.87 -27.04
CA VAL A 1004 8.13 -37.79 -27.02
C VAL A 1004 7.14 -38.01 -28.15
N THR A 1005 5.85 -37.94 -27.84
CA THR A 1005 4.76 -38.03 -28.81
C THR A 1005 4.00 -36.71 -28.85
N LYS A 1006 3.94 -36.10 -30.03
CA LYS A 1006 3.04 -34.97 -30.32
C LYS A 1006 1.66 -35.51 -30.67
N VAL A 1007 0.64 -35.05 -29.96
CA VAL A 1007 -0.76 -35.47 -30.08
C VAL A 1007 -1.57 -34.26 -30.54
N ASP A 1008 -2.36 -34.40 -31.60
CA ASP A 1008 -3.37 -33.40 -31.95
C ASP A 1008 -4.56 -33.52 -30.98
N LEU A 1009 -4.85 -32.44 -30.26
CA LEU A 1009 -5.92 -32.41 -29.27
C LEU A 1009 -7.25 -32.00 -29.89
N ALA A 1010 -7.32 -31.62 -31.17
CA ALA A 1010 -8.57 -31.38 -31.87
C ALA A 1010 -9.17 -32.69 -32.44
N GLY A 1011 -8.35 -33.70 -32.72
CA GLY A 1011 -8.77 -35.05 -33.14
C GLY A 1011 -8.18 -35.49 -34.46
#